data_AF-A0A933DEN8-F1
#
_entry.id   AF-A0A933DEN8-F1
#
_cell.length_a   1.000
_cell.length_b   1.000
_cell.length_c   1.000
_cell.angle_alpha   90.00
_cell.angle_beta   90.00
_cell.angle_gamma   90.00
#
_symmetry.space_group_name_H-M   'P 1'
#
loop_
_entity.id
_entity.type
_entity.pdbx_description
1 polymer ?
#
loop_
_entity_poly.entity_id
_entity_poly.type
_entity_poly.pdbx_seq_one_letter_code
_entity_poly.pdbx_strand_id
1 'polypeptide(L)'
;MSRNFPLRPSHTVVHASPAEFTSAKLQDIRLPDFSRGLFTLATKKTGWIESNPVEALYPFHELIASGNADLPPGTAFALEIQVRFSTGTWSPWYRMGRFSSQGGESFPGQEDAKAKVDIDTLKLKEPADAFRYRVTLERTQGTKSPVLRLVAVTYTDRSQKQGLGVSGSGTAAHGQAVPNPQPRDLKVPLRSQMSEQPKYKHDICSPTSLGMVLTYWKEKISTMKATRGVYDRAEKIYGNWFFNTAYAGALGFEAYVVRFNSLEELESEVRSGRPTVISLSFEPGELSGAPIRRTRGHLLVVRGFEANGDVIVNDPAAPKVSEVRRVYKREEFERAWLRNKAGVAYRISAVWPKRMVVAVPFTHLRRDPKPLSSKNSSRDSLQESQILLGEKVRVFRIWKDWAEVQAMEQENWEKHTGWRPYPGWVRLQDLVFQGQMPATNAVVREKSALLQIKEKGSPKEEVWKLSVGTRLHVMEERQGESRVFLPGSREGLISSQSLLEFKKEPEFVKRDLVLEMARLFLGDAYFWGGRTAAEDPGLGGVDCSGLVSLAYRVIGVDVPRNAQDQYRKSRHLKREELKDGDLLFLSEKNSPNKINHVMIYSGKGRIIEASGELNQVREISAEQKFKKPFDQLQSGDILERRTLYFGTFF
;
A
#
# COMPACT_ATOMS: atom_id res chain seq x y z
N MET A 1 -18.22 11.35 -23.66
CA MET A 1 -16.91 12.01 -23.49
C MET A 1 -15.99 11.03 -22.77
N SER A 2 -14.70 10.96 -23.11
CA SER A 2 -13.71 10.14 -22.40
C SER A 2 -12.96 11.03 -21.42
N ARG A 3 -12.76 10.57 -20.18
CA ARG A 3 -12.00 11.27 -19.14
C ARG A 3 -10.84 10.37 -18.71
N ASN A 4 -9.61 10.86 -18.84
CA ASN A 4 -8.41 10.15 -18.41
C ASN A 4 -7.89 10.74 -17.10
N PHE A 5 -7.63 9.87 -16.13
CA PHE A 5 -6.90 10.20 -14.91
C PHE A 5 -5.48 9.65 -15.10
N PRO A 6 -4.50 10.48 -15.49
CA PRO A 6 -3.21 9.99 -15.97
C PRO A 6 -2.51 9.17 -14.89
N LEU A 7 -2.27 7.89 -15.18
CA LEU A 7 -1.28 7.12 -14.46
C LEU A 7 0.08 7.75 -14.73
N ARG A 8 0.86 7.88 -13.67
CA ARG A 8 2.20 8.45 -13.76
C ARG A 8 3.17 7.44 -14.42
N PRO A 9 4.29 7.88 -15.01
CA PRO A 9 4.99 7.10 -16.04
C PRO A 9 5.71 5.86 -15.51
N SER A 10 5.84 5.68 -14.19
CA SER A 10 6.47 4.50 -13.60
C SER A 10 5.56 3.74 -12.64
N HIS A 11 5.67 2.42 -12.65
CA HIS A 11 4.96 1.52 -11.73
C HIS A 11 5.88 0.42 -11.25
N THR A 12 5.77 0.08 -9.97
CA THR A 12 6.53 -1.01 -9.35
C THR A 12 5.60 -2.13 -8.92
N VAL A 13 5.73 -3.27 -9.58
CA VAL A 13 5.10 -4.53 -9.17
C VAL A 13 6.00 -5.21 -8.17
N VAL A 14 5.44 -5.67 -7.05
CA VAL A 14 6.19 -6.38 -6.00
C VAL A 14 5.42 -7.63 -5.65
N HIS A 15 6.01 -8.79 -5.90
CA HIS A 15 5.48 -10.08 -5.49
C HIS A 15 6.20 -10.55 -4.23
N ALA A 16 5.46 -10.61 -3.13
CA ALA A 16 5.96 -10.90 -1.78
C ALA A 16 4.99 -11.74 -0.94
N SER A 17 3.95 -12.32 -1.55
CA SER A 17 2.94 -13.19 -0.94
C SER A 17 2.67 -14.45 -1.79
N PRO A 18 2.21 -15.56 -1.20
CA PRO A 18 1.94 -16.80 -1.95
C PRO A 18 0.81 -16.66 -2.97
N ALA A 19 -0.16 -15.77 -2.71
CA ALA A 19 -1.31 -15.53 -3.59
C ALA A 19 -0.90 -15.06 -5.00
N GLU A 20 0.26 -14.42 -5.12
CA GLU A 20 0.79 -13.89 -6.39
C GLU A 20 1.44 -14.99 -7.28
N PHE A 21 1.53 -16.23 -6.80
CA PHE A 21 2.22 -17.34 -7.48
C PHE A 21 1.35 -18.59 -7.70
N THR A 22 0.03 -18.48 -7.56
CA THR A 22 -0.91 -19.62 -7.62
C THR A 22 -0.84 -20.43 -8.91
N SER A 23 -0.50 -19.79 -10.05
CA SER A 23 -0.36 -20.47 -11.35
C SER A 23 1.09 -20.45 -11.89
N ALA A 24 2.07 -20.09 -11.06
CA ALA A 24 3.48 -20.02 -11.47
C ALA A 24 4.01 -21.42 -11.84
N LYS A 25 4.90 -21.48 -12.84
CA LYS A 25 5.57 -22.75 -13.20
C LYS A 25 6.76 -22.97 -12.27
N LEU A 26 6.82 -24.15 -11.67
CA LEU A 26 7.81 -24.51 -10.67
C LEU A 26 8.65 -25.69 -11.17
N GLN A 27 9.97 -25.63 -10.98
CA GLN A 27 10.86 -26.78 -11.16
C GLN A 27 11.79 -26.93 -9.95
N ASP A 28 11.66 -28.03 -9.22
CA ASP A 28 12.42 -28.33 -7.98
C ASP A 28 12.36 -27.21 -6.92
N ILE A 29 11.22 -26.55 -6.81
CA ILE A 29 10.93 -25.52 -5.82
C ILE A 29 9.71 -25.95 -5.00
N ARG A 30 9.70 -25.58 -3.71
CA ARG A 30 8.55 -25.74 -2.81
C ARG A 30 8.29 -24.47 -2.00
N LEU A 31 7.05 -24.28 -1.58
CA LEU A 31 6.64 -23.27 -0.60
C LEU A 31 7.14 -23.69 0.80
N PRO A 32 7.93 -22.87 1.51
CA PRO A 32 8.14 -23.04 2.94
C PRO A 32 6.90 -22.53 3.72
N ASP A 33 6.93 -22.60 5.04
CA ASP A 33 6.05 -21.75 5.87
C ASP A 33 6.26 -20.28 5.46
N PHE A 34 5.18 -19.57 5.07
CA PHE A 34 5.28 -18.21 4.53
C PHE A 34 5.97 -17.23 5.49
N SER A 35 5.92 -17.48 6.80
CA SER A 35 6.69 -16.71 7.79
C SER A 35 8.21 -16.75 7.55
N ARG A 36 8.71 -17.76 6.82
CA ARG A 36 10.12 -17.95 6.46
C ARG A 36 10.47 -17.38 5.08
N GLY A 37 9.50 -17.24 4.18
CA GLY A 37 9.68 -16.70 2.84
C GLY A 37 8.72 -17.30 1.82
N LEU A 38 8.94 -17.00 0.54
CA LEU A 38 8.09 -17.46 -0.56
C LEU A 38 8.46 -18.85 -1.05
N PHE A 39 9.74 -19.09 -1.37
CA PHE A 39 10.15 -20.31 -2.05
C PHE A 39 11.54 -20.78 -1.65
N THR A 40 11.72 -22.10 -1.58
CA THR A 40 13.00 -22.75 -1.31
C THR A 40 13.20 -23.94 -2.26
N LEU A 41 14.45 -24.34 -2.49
CA LEU A 41 14.77 -25.59 -3.18
C LEU A 41 14.13 -26.79 -2.49
N ALA A 42 13.58 -27.70 -3.30
CA ALA A 42 12.98 -28.94 -2.84
C ALA A 42 14.05 -30.00 -2.55
N THR A 43 14.78 -30.45 -3.57
CA THR A 43 15.72 -31.58 -3.44
C THR A 43 17.05 -31.40 -4.15
N LYS A 44 17.09 -30.75 -5.31
CA LYS A 44 18.27 -30.61 -6.17
C LYS A 44 19.14 -29.42 -5.74
N LYS A 45 20.23 -29.24 -6.48
CA LYS A 45 21.17 -28.11 -6.34
C LYS A 45 20.64 -26.84 -7.00
N THR A 46 19.71 -26.98 -7.94
CA THR A 46 19.10 -25.89 -8.68
C THR A 46 17.61 -26.15 -8.88
N GLY A 47 16.85 -25.07 -8.90
CA GLY A 47 15.42 -25.06 -9.13
C GLY A 47 14.99 -23.65 -9.51
N TRP A 48 13.86 -23.51 -10.19
CA TRP A 48 13.41 -22.21 -10.67
C TRP A 48 11.91 -22.01 -10.57
N ILE A 49 11.54 -20.73 -10.60
CA ILE A 49 10.18 -20.23 -10.67
C ILE A 49 10.04 -19.33 -11.87
N GLU A 50 9.02 -19.56 -12.70
CA GLU A 50 8.58 -18.66 -13.75
C GLU A 50 7.23 -18.07 -13.33
N SER A 51 7.15 -16.75 -13.27
CA SER A 51 5.90 -16.05 -12.95
C SER A 51 4.86 -16.26 -14.05
N ASN A 52 3.59 -16.05 -13.70
CA ASN A 52 2.60 -15.73 -14.72
C ASN A 52 3.02 -14.46 -15.49
N PRO A 53 2.56 -14.28 -16.74
CA PRO A 53 2.58 -12.97 -17.37
C PRO A 53 1.95 -11.93 -16.45
N VAL A 54 2.69 -10.86 -16.19
CA VAL A 54 2.21 -9.66 -15.51
C VAL A 54 1.90 -8.65 -16.59
N GLU A 55 0.61 -8.34 -16.73
CA GLU A 55 0.13 -7.31 -17.63
C GLU A 55 0.54 -5.94 -17.10
N ALA A 56 1.15 -5.11 -17.95
CA ALA A 56 1.50 -3.75 -17.57
C ALA A 56 0.26 -2.85 -17.67
N LEU A 57 0.14 -1.91 -16.73
CA LEU A 57 -0.97 -0.94 -16.71
C LEU A 57 -0.97 -0.02 -17.94
N TYR A 58 0.20 0.12 -18.57
CA TYR A 58 0.43 0.89 -19.78
C TYR A 58 1.70 0.38 -20.47
N PRO A 59 1.86 0.66 -21.78
CA PRO A 59 3.08 0.31 -22.50
C PRO A 59 4.32 0.97 -21.89
N PHE A 60 5.43 0.24 -21.80
CA PHE A 60 6.67 0.72 -21.17
C PHE A 60 7.91 0.51 -22.04
N HIS A 61 8.96 1.28 -21.75
CA HIS A 61 10.21 1.33 -22.53
C HIS A 61 11.44 0.97 -21.70
N GLU A 62 11.33 1.00 -20.38
CA GLU A 62 12.40 0.61 -19.46
C GLU A 62 11.87 -0.29 -18.36
N LEU A 63 12.72 -1.20 -17.90
CA LEU A 63 12.43 -2.12 -16.79
C LEU A 63 13.68 -2.33 -15.94
N ILE A 64 13.52 -2.25 -14.62
CA ILE A 64 14.53 -2.60 -13.63
C ILE A 64 13.94 -3.67 -12.71
N ALA A 65 14.71 -4.72 -12.44
CA ALA A 65 14.28 -5.82 -11.61
C ALA A 65 15.02 -5.83 -10.26
N SER A 66 14.45 -6.48 -9.25
CA SER A 66 15.04 -6.66 -7.92
C SER A 66 14.59 -7.99 -7.34
N GLY A 67 15.44 -8.61 -6.51
CA GLY A 67 15.12 -9.85 -5.83
C GLY A 67 15.77 -9.94 -4.46
N ASN A 68 15.04 -10.47 -3.48
CA ASN A 68 15.52 -10.65 -2.11
C ASN A 68 15.44 -12.11 -1.73
N ALA A 69 16.54 -12.65 -1.20
CA ALA A 69 16.60 -14.02 -0.73
C ALA A 69 17.47 -14.15 0.52
N ASP A 70 17.13 -15.08 1.41
CA ASP A 70 18.11 -15.63 2.35
C ASP A 70 19.14 -16.45 1.58
N LEU A 71 20.41 -16.10 1.77
CA LEU A 71 21.52 -16.73 1.07
C LEU A 71 22.54 -17.31 2.05
N PRO A 72 22.32 -18.54 2.54
CA PRO A 72 23.36 -19.27 3.26
C PRO A 72 24.68 -19.35 2.45
N PRO A 73 25.84 -19.54 3.10
CA PRO A 73 27.08 -19.75 2.38
C PRO A 73 26.97 -20.89 1.35
N GLY A 74 27.45 -20.66 0.14
CA GLY A 74 27.35 -21.62 -0.97
C GLY A 74 26.04 -21.56 -1.76
N THR A 75 25.18 -20.57 -1.53
CA THR A 75 23.95 -20.36 -2.30
C THR A 75 23.95 -19.06 -3.10
N ALA A 76 23.10 -19.02 -4.12
CA ALA A 76 22.87 -17.85 -4.97
C ALA A 76 21.44 -17.85 -5.51
N PHE A 77 21.04 -16.72 -6.09
CA PHE A 77 19.90 -16.67 -6.99
C PHE A 77 20.23 -15.87 -8.25
N ALA A 78 19.53 -16.16 -9.35
CA ALA A 78 19.59 -15.41 -10.59
C ALA A 78 18.18 -14.97 -11.00
N LEU A 79 18.08 -13.78 -11.61
CA LEU A 79 16.82 -13.24 -12.11
C LEU A 79 16.92 -12.97 -13.62
N GLU A 80 15.91 -13.42 -14.35
CA GLU A 80 15.76 -13.23 -15.79
C GLU A 80 14.39 -12.64 -16.09
N ILE A 81 14.31 -11.83 -17.15
CA ILE A 81 13.08 -11.14 -17.59
C ILE A 81 12.81 -11.47 -19.05
N GLN A 82 11.54 -11.66 -19.36
CA GLN A 82 11.02 -11.64 -20.73
C GLN A 82 9.93 -10.58 -20.80
N VAL A 83 9.88 -9.82 -21.89
CA VAL A 83 8.84 -8.81 -22.13
C VAL A 83 8.00 -9.20 -23.33
N ARG A 84 6.73 -8.82 -23.33
CA ARG A 84 5.84 -8.94 -24.49
C ARG A 84 5.74 -7.58 -25.14
N PHE A 85 6.16 -7.47 -26.39
CA PHE A 85 5.98 -6.26 -27.18
C PHE A 85 4.50 -6.06 -27.49
N SER A 86 4.07 -4.81 -27.71
CA SER A 86 2.66 -4.51 -28.04
C SER A 86 2.15 -5.20 -29.31
N THR A 87 3.03 -5.79 -30.13
CA THR A 87 2.69 -6.67 -31.26
C THR A 87 2.26 -8.08 -30.84
N GLY A 88 2.32 -8.42 -29.55
CA GLY A 88 2.01 -9.73 -28.99
C GLY A 88 3.21 -10.70 -28.91
N THR A 89 4.38 -10.31 -29.41
CA THR A 89 5.58 -11.16 -29.45
C THR A 89 6.37 -11.08 -28.14
N TRP A 90 6.76 -12.23 -27.59
CA TRP A 90 7.68 -12.27 -26.45
C TRP A 90 9.14 -12.17 -26.88
N SER A 91 9.94 -11.40 -26.15
CA SER A 91 11.39 -11.27 -26.33
C SER A 91 12.13 -12.58 -26.01
N PRO A 92 13.44 -12.70 -26.29
CA PRO A 92 14.29 -13.65 -25.57
C PRO A 92 14.33 -13.36 -24.05
N TRP A 93 14.88 -14.29 -23.26
CA TRP A 93 15.14 -14.05 -21.84
C TRP A 93 16.39 -13.17 -21.67
N TYR A 94 16.24 -12.05 -20.97
CA TYR A 94 17.32 -11.17 -20.56
C TYR A 94 17.74 -11.48 -19.13
N ARG A 95 19.04 -11.66 -18.89
CA ARG A 95 19.60 -11.95 -17.57
C ARG A 95 19.86 -10.63 -16.85
N MET A 96 19.12 -10.38 -15.77
CA MET A 96 19.21 -9.13 -15.02
C MET A 96 20.31 -9.13 -13.97
N GLY A 97 20.67 -10.31 -13.44
CA GLY A 97 21.78 -10.44 -12.51
C GLY A 97 21.76 -11.77 -11.76
N ARG A 98 22.95 -12.18 -11.29
CA ARG A 98 23.12 -13.28 -10.35
C ARG A 98 23.76 -12.76 -9.07
N PHE A 99 23.18 -13.10 -7.92
CA PHE A 99 23.63 -12.61 -6.62
C PHE A 99 23.86 -13.75 -5.62
N SER A 100 24.92 -13.60 -4.84
CA SER A 100 25.37 -14.56 -3.82
C SER A 100 25.85 -13.82 -2.58
N SER A 101 26.15 -14.55 -1.50
CA SER A 101 26.81 -13.97 -0.32
C SER A 101 28.20 -13.36 -0.60
N GLN A 102 28.81 -13.66 -1.76
CA GLN A 102 30.09 -13.10 -2.20
C GLN A 102 29.95 -11.90 -3.16
N GLY A 103 28.74 -11.37 -3.33
CA GLY A 103 28.45 -10.26 -4.24
C GLY A 103 27.79 -10.68 -5.55
N GLY A 104 27.70 -9.72 -6.47
CA GLY A 104 26.92 -9.80 -7.70
C GLY A 104 27.75 -10.04 -8.96
N GLU A 105 27.08 -10.53 -9.98
CA GLU A 105 27.62 -10.75 -11.32
C GLU A 105 26.54 -10.41 -12.35
N SER A 106 26.78 -9.33 -13.11
CA SER A 106 25.95 -8.93 -14.25
C SER A 106 26.41 -9.62 -15.54
N PHE A 107 25.68 -9.41 -16.63
CA PHE A 107 25.87 -10.10 -17.89
C PHE A 107 26.02 -9.07 -19.03
N PRO A 108 27.24 -8.58 -19.31
CA PRO A 108 27.48 -7.57 -20.34
C PRO A 108 27.19 -8.10 -21.75
N GLY A 109 26.91 -7.19 -22.68
CA GLY A 109 26.77 -7.50 -24.11
C GLY A 109 25.41 -8.06 -24.54
N GLN A 110 24.39 -8.01 -23.68
CA GLN A 110 23.02 -8.40 -24.03
C GLN A 110 22.33 -7.29 -24.83
N GLU A 111 22.37 -7.39 -26.16
CA GLU A 111 21.65 -6.51 -27.07
C GLU A 111 21.09 -7.28 -28.27
N ASP A 112 19.86 -6.98 -28.66
CA ASP A 112 19.22 -7.48 -29.86
C ASP A 112 18.54 -6.33 -30.66
N ALA A 113 17.80 -6.70 -31.71
CA ALA A 113 17.11 -5.74 -32.58
C ALA A 113 16.09 -4.86 -31.83
N LYS A 114 15.54 -5.32 -30.71
CA LYS A 114 14.44 -4.67 -29.98
C LYS A 114 14.81 -4.19 -28.57
N ALA A 115 15.85 -4.72 -27.94
CA ALA A 115 16.20 -4.36 -26.57
C ALA A 115 17.70 -4.48 -26.26
N LYS A 116 18.10 -3.86 -25.15
CA LYS A 116 19.44 -3.95 -24.57
C LYS A 116 19.35 -3.98 -23.04
N VAL A 117 20.15 -4.82 -22.39
CA VAL A 117 20.40 -4.68 -20.95
C VAL A 117 21.58 -3.73 -20.75
N ASP A 118 21.29 -2.54 -20.24
CA ASP A 118 22.27 -1.53 -19.86
C ASP A 118 22.61 -1.70 -18.38
N ILE A 119 23.62 -2.56 -18.12
CA ILE A 119 24.09 -3.00 -16.80
C ILE A 119 23.01 -3.74 -15.98
N ASP A 120 22.00 -3.02 -15.51
CA ASP A 120 20.90 -3.49 -14.65
C ASP A 120 19.51 -3.02 -15.12
N THR A 121 19.46 -2.20 -16.18
CA THR A 121 18.24 -1.64 -16.74
C THR A 121 18.00 -2.23 -18.12
N LEU A 122 16.88 -2.92 -18.30
CA LEU A 122 16.41 -3.35 -19.61
C LEU A 122 15.81 -2.15 -20.34
N LYS A 123 16.42 -1.74 -21.45
CA LYS A 123 15.98 -0.65 -22.33
C LYS A 123 15.40 -1.22 -23.61
N LEU A 124 14.19 -0.81 -23.95
CA LEU A 124 13.45 -1.29 -25.11
C LEU A 124 13.42 -0.21 -26.20
N LYS A 125 13.64 -0.63 -27.46
CA LYS A 125 13.53 0.20 -28.66
C LYS A 125 12.08 0.34 -29.14
N GLU A 126 11.23 -0.61 -28.73
CA GLU A 126 9.77 -0.64 -28.95
C GLU A 126 9.06 -0.90 -27.61
N PRO A 127 7.85 -0.39 -27.40
CA PRO A 127 7.16 -0.56 -26.13
C PRO A 127 6.71 -2.01 -25.88
N ALA A 128 6.81 -2.43 -24.63
CA ALA A 128 6.24 -3.68 -24.14
C ALA A 128 4.96 -3.43 -23.34
N ASP A 129 4.03 -4.37 -23.34
CA ASP A 129 2.74 -4.29 -22.65
C ASP A 129 2.56 -5.36 -21.56
N ALA A 130 3.50 -6.29 -21.42
CA ALA A 130 3.55 -7.25 -20.34
C ALA A 130 5.00 -7.71 -20.10
N PHE A 131 5.24 -8.32 -18.95
CA PHE A 131 6.49 -9.01 -18.66
C PHE A 131 6.25 -10.30 -17.88
N ARG A 132 7.25 -11.16 -17.84
CA ARG A 132 7.34 -12.25 -16.87
C ARG A 132 8.77 -12.43 -16.45
N TYR A 133 8.97 -13.06 -15.31
CA TYR A 133 10.30 -13.25 -14.75
C TYR A 133 10.55 -14.71 -14.41
N ARG A 134 11.83 -15.09 -14.42
CA ARG A 134 12.32 -16.36 -13.91
C ARG A 134 13.34 -16.13 -12.80
N VAL A 135 13.10 -16.74 -11.64
CA VAL A 135 14.07 -16.78 -10.53
C VAL A 135 14.65 -18.17 -10.46
N THR A 136 15.96 -18.30 -10.59
CA THR A 136 16.68 -19.54 -10.36
C THR A 136 17.34 -19.49 -8.99
N LEU A 137 17.08 -20.48 -8.14
CA LEU A 137 17.75 -20.69 -6.85
C LEU A 137 18.86 -21.73 -7.02
N GLU A 138 20.00 -21.49 -6.39
CA GLU A 138 21.19 -22.32 -6.52
C GLU A 138 21.80 -22.63 -5.15
N ARG A 139 22.34 -23.84 -4.98
CA ARG A 139 23.13 -24.23 -3.81
C ARG A 139 24.23 -25.21 -4.19
N THR A 140 25.35 -25.15 -3.49
CA THR A 140 26.35 -26.23 -3.50
C THR A 140 25.84 -27.45 -2.71
N GLN A 141 26.37 -28.63 -3.01
CA GLN A 141 25.93 -29.87 -2.36
C GLN A 141 26.10 -29.80 -0.84
N GLY A 142 25.10 -30.29 -0.09
CA GLY A 142 25.17 -30.35 1.37
C GLY A 142 24.95 -29.01 2.09
N THR A 143 24.71 -27.92 1.37
CA THR A 143 24.39 -26.62 2.00
C THR A 143 22.89 -26.42 2.23
N LYS A 144 22.57 -25.53 3.17
CA LYS A 144 21.19 -25.10 3.42
C LYS A 144 20.61 -24.47 2.15
N SER A 145 19.34 -24.70 1.88
CA SER A 145 18.66 -24.10 0.72
C SER A 145 18.53 -22.59 0.89
N PRO A 146 18.67 -21.80 -0.19
CA PRO A 146 18.28 -20.40 -0.18
C PRO A 146 16.75 -20.28 -0.09
N VAL A 147 16.28 -19.14 0.43
CA VAL A 147 14.85 -18.85 0.52
C VAL A 147 14.55 -17.52 -0.17
N LEU A 148 13.84 -17.56 -1.30
CA LEU A 148 13.32 -16.37 -1.97
C LEU A 148 12.27 -15.70 -1.07
N ARG A 149 12.33 -14.37 -0.94
CA ARG A 149 11.40 -13.58 -0.13
C ARG A 149 10.57 -12.58 -0.92
N LEU A 150 11.12 -12.04 -2.00
CA LEU A 150 10.47 -11.00 -2.79
C LEU A 150 11.09 -10.95 -4.18
N VAL A 151 10.24 -10.67 -5.17
CA VAL A 151 10.66 -10.21 -6.51
C VAL A 151 9.94 -8.89 -6.78
N ALA A 152 10.65 -7.90 -7.31
CA ALA A 152 10.06 -6.64 -7.73
C ALA A 152 10.52 -6.27 -9.12
N VAL A 153 9.61 -5.66 -9.88
CA VAL A 153 9.85 -5.17 -11.24
C VAL A 153 9.28 -3.77 -11.34
N THR A 154 10.15 -2.81 -11.63
CA THR A 154 9.79 -1.42 -11.88
C THR A 154 9.89 -1.16 -13.37
N TYR A 155 8.78 -0.79 -14.00
CA TYR A 155 8.76 -0.41 -15.41
C TYR A 155 8.35 1.05 -15.59
N THR A 156 8.80 1.65 -16.70
CA THR A 156 8.55 3.06 -16.99
C THR A 156 8.23 3.28 -18.47
N ASP A 157 7.17 4.04 -18.73
CA ASP A 157 6.91 4.63 -20.02
C ASP A 157 7.78 5.89 -20.23
N ARG A 158 8.78 5.79 -21.10
CA ARG A 158 9.65 6.92 -21.46
C ARG A 158 9.09 7.80 -22.58
N SER A 159 7.98 7.43 -23.22
CA SER A 159 7.33 8.25 -24.24
C SER A 159 6.64 9.48 -23.62
N GLN A 160 6.16 9.35 -22.38
CA GLN A 160 5.54 10.43 -21.63
C GLN A 160 6.59 11.41 -21.08
N LYS A 161 7.06 12.33 -21.94
CA LYS A 161 7.90 13.46 -21.52
C LYS A 161 7.15 14.51 -20.67
N GLN A 162 5.81 14.47 -20.65
CA GLN A 162 4.94 15.55 -20.13
C GLN A 162 4.42 15.37 -18.69
N GLY A 163 4.73 14.28 -17.98
CA GLY A 163 4.20 14.04 -16.62
C GLY A 163 5.09 14.47 -15.45
N LEU A 164 6.34 14.89 -15.70
CA LEU A 164 7.34 15.21 -14.67
C LEU A 164 7.36 16.72 -14.36
N GLY A 165 6.17 17.34 -14.26
CA GLY A 165 6.01 18.75 -13.94
C GLY A 165 6.27 19.04 -12.46
N VAL A 166 6.94 20.16 -12.18
CA VAL A 166 7.14 20.70 -10.82
C VAL A 166 5.78 20.83 -10.15
N SER A 167 5.54 20.16 -9.03
CA SER A 167 4.33 20.40 -8.26
C SER A 167 4.39 21.82 -7.72
N GLY A 168 3.57 22.71 -8.30
CA GLY A 168 3.25 23.98 -7.69
C GLY A 168 2.78 23.73 -6.25
N SER A 169 3.32 24.50 -5.32
CA SER A 169 2.95 24.47 -3.91
C SER A 169 1.41 24.42 -3.75
N GLY A 170 0.90 23.33 -3.16
CA GLY A 170 -0.34 23.41 -2.38
C GLY A 170 -1.61 22.72 -2.89
N THR A 171 -1.62 21.92 -3.95
CA THR A 171 -2.82 21.13 -4.27
C THR A 171 -2.48 19.70 -4.65
N ALA A 172 -2.61 18.78 -3.69
CA ALA A 172 -2.78 17.38 -3.98
C ALA A 172 -4.04 17.20 -4.85
N ALA A 173 -3.88 16.52 -5.98
CA ALA A 173 -5.02 16.04 -6.74
C ALA A 173 -5.83 15.10 -5.82
N HIS A 174 -7.10 15.43 -5.61
CA HIS A 174 -8.13 14.63 -4.95
C HIS A 174 -8.06 14.51 -3.42
N GLY A 175 -8.70 15.46 -2.74
CA GLY A 175 -9.67 15.19 -1.66
C GLY A 175 -9.19 14.62 -0.32
N GLN A 176 -8.05 13.93 -0.24
CA GLN A 176 -7.37 13.69 1.02
C GLN A 176 -6.58 14.93 1.36
N ALA A 177 -6.84 15.52 2.53
CA ALA A 177 -5.90 16.45 3.12
C ALA A 177 -4.57 15.69 3.27
N VAL A 178 -3.61 15.93 2.37
CA VAL A 178 -2.22 15.69 2.71
C VAL A 178 -2.01 16.59 3.92
N PRO A 179 -1.74 16.04 5.12
CA PRO A 179 -1.54 16.89 6.27
C PRO A 179 -0.42 17.86 5.90
N ASN A 180 -0.66 19.16 6.11
CA ASN A 180 0.32 20.25 5.97
C ASN A 180 1.74 19.72 6.22
N PRO A 181 2.75 20.04 5.38
CA PRO A 181 4.09 19.48 5.50
C PRO A 181 4.54 19.52 6.95
N GLN A 182 4.50 18.37 7.61
CA GLN A 182 4.93 18.27 9.00
C GLN A 182 6.42 17.99 8.91
N PRO A 183 7.27 18.92 9.39
CA PRO A 183 8.69 18.78 9.26
C PRO A 183 9.11 17.46 9.89
N ARG A 184 9.92 16.70 9.15
CA ARG A 184 10.40 15.38 9.59
C ARG A 184 11.87 15.30 9.26
N ASP A 185 12.69 14.98 10.26
CA ASP A 185 14.10 14.68 10.06
C ASP A 185 14.44 13.36 10.77
N LEU A 186 14.53 12.28 9.99
CA LEU A 186 14.88 10.95 10.50
C LEU A 186 16.35 10.95 10.93
N LYS A 187 16.65 10.28 12.05
CA LYS A 187 18.00 10.17 12.62
C LYS A 187 18.86 9.14 11.86
N VAL A 188 19.05 9.37 10.56
CA VAL A 188 19.90 8.53 9.71
C VAL A 188 21.38 8.82 10.03
N PRO A 189 22.20 7.80 10.33
CA PRO A 189 23.63 7.96 10.58
C PRO A 189 24.35 8.69 9.44
N LEU A 190 25.27 9.60 9.78
CA LEU A 190 26.04 10.38 8.82
C LEU A 190 27.29 9.60 8.39
N ARG A 191 27.53 9.50 7.08
CA ARG A 191 28.76 8.92 6.52
C ARG A 191 29.17 9.66 5.27
N SER A 192 30.46 9.96 5.18
CA SER A 192 31.09 10.54 4.01
C SER A 192 31.93 9.48 3.31
N GLN A 193 31.72 9.27 2.01
CA GLN A 193 32.58 8.41 1.20
C GLN A 193 34.00 8.96 1.11
N MET A 194 34.15 10.27 1.26
CA MET A 194 35.44 10.97 1.22
C MET A 194 36.33 10.63 2.42
N SER A 195 35.79 9.95 3.43
CA SER A 195 36.54 9.46 4.59
C SER A 195 37.18 8.07 4.35
N GLU A 196 36.85 7.37 3.26
CA GLU A 196 37.31 5.99 3.01
C GLU A 196 38.71 5.93 2.36
N GLN A 197 39.16 4.80 1.81
CA GLN A 197 40.47 4.74 1.14
C GLN A 197 40.43 5.48 -0.21
N PRO A 198 41.51 6.18 -0.63
CA PRO A 198 41.53 7.01 -1.85
C PRO A 198 40.96 6.33 -3.11
N LYS A 199 41.29 5.05 -3.32
CA LYS A 199 40.79 4.25 -4.46
C LYS A 199 39.28 4.02 -4.50
N TYR A 200 38.56 4.31 -3.43
CA TYR A 200 37.10 4.16 -3.35
C TYR A 200 36.35 5.48 -3.28
N LYS A 201 36.99 6.55 -2.77
CA LYS A 201 36.33 7.80 -2.36
C LYS A 201 35.47 8.46 -3.44
N HIS A 202 35.61 8.13 -4.72
CA HIS A 202 34.84 8.73 -5.81
C HIS A 202 33.78 7.80 -6.43
N ASP A 203 33.73 6.51 -6.05
CA ASP A 203 32.94 5.49 -6.75
C ASP A 203 31.93 4.74 -5.86
N ILE A 204 31.87 5.07 -4.56
CA ILE A 204 31.11 4.30 -3.56
C ILE A 204 29.91 5.05 -2.96
N CYS A 205 29.37 6.06 -3.66
CA CYS A 205 28.20 6.82 -3.19
C CYS A 205 27.00 5.90 -2.88
N SER A 206 26.78 4.87 -3.71
CA SER A 206 25.71 3.88 -3.54
C SER A 206 25.89 3.02 -2.26
N PRO A 207 26.96 2.22 -2.09
CA PRO A 207 27.14 1.43 -0.87
C PRO A 207 27.30 2.28 0.41
N THR A 208 27.79 3.52 0.30
CA THR A 208 27.83 4.45 1.45
C THR A 208 26.42 4.83 1.88
N SER A 209 25.56 5.20 0.93
CA SER A 209 24.15 5.51 1.17
C SER A 209 23.36 4.31 1.69
N LEU A 210 23.58 3.13 1.10
CA LEU A 210 23.03 1.87 1.56
C LEU A 210 23.44 1.59 3.02
N GLY A 211 24.72 1.74 3.35
CA GLY A 211 25.22 1.54 4.71
C GLY A 211 24.60 2.48 5.74
N MET A 212 24.32 3.74 5.37
CA MET A 212 23.58 4.68 6.23
C MET A 212 22.16 4.18 6.53
N VAL A 213 21.42 3.75 5.51
CA VAL A 213 20.03 3.27 5.65
C VAL A 213 19.94 1.95 6.41
N LEU A 214 20.83 0.99 6.14
CA LEU A 214 20.88 -0.27 6.88
C LEU A 214 21.20 -0.04 8.37
N THR A 215 22.11 0.89 8.67
CA THR A 215 22.44 1.26 10.06
C THR A 215 21.27 1.96 10.77
N TYR A 216 20.49 2.76 10.05
CA TYR A 216 19.25 3.33 10.59
C TYR A 216 18.26 2.23 11.03
N TRP A 217 18.18 1.13 10.28
CA TRP A 217 17.40 -0.05 10.66
C TRP A 217 18.09 -0.99 11.66
N LYS A 218 19.11 -0.50 12.38
CA LYS A 218 19.86 -1.20 13.44
C LYS A 218 20.77 -2.33 12.97
N GLU A 219 21.05 -2.46 11.67
CA GLU A 219 22.11 -3.36 11.18
C GLU A 219 23.45 -2.62 11.16
N LYS A 220 24.36 -3.01 12.06
CA LYS A 220 25.70 -2.38 12.12
C LYS A 220 26.56 -2.86 10.95
N ILE A 221 26.53 -2.10 9.87
CA ILE A 221 27.33 -2.36 8.67
C ILE A 221 28.30 -1.20 8.41
N SER A 222 29.58 -1.47 8.15
CA SER A 222 30.53 -0.44 7.70
C SER A 222 30.39 -0.15 6.20
N THR A 223 30.80 1.03 5.75
CA THR A 223 30.82 1.39 4.31
C THR A 223 31.56 0.34 3.49
N MET A 224 32.72 -0.12 3.97
CA MET A 224 33.51 -1.12 3.27
C MET A 224 32.89 -2.52 3.28
N LYS A 225 32.13 -2.90 4.32
CA LYS A 225 31.38 -4.16 4.32
C LYS A 225 30.26 -4.12 3.27
N ALA A 226 29.52 -3.00 3.17
CA ALA A 226 28.52 -2.81 2.12
C ALA A 226 29.18 -2.80 0.72
N THR A 227 30.27 -2.06 0.55
CA THR A 227 31.03 -1.95 -0.71
C THR A 227 31.45 -3.32 -1.26
N ARG A 228 31.97 -4.20 -0.40
CA ARG A 228 32.33 -5.58 -0.80
C ARG A 228 31.10 -6.42 -1.16
N GLY A 229 30.00 -6.24 -0.43
CA GLY A 229 28.78 -7.01 -0.60
C GLY A 229 28.00 -6.71 -1.89
N VAL A 230 28.14 -5.50 -2.43
CA VAL A 230 27.41 -5.05 -3.63
C VAL A 230 28.25 -5.03 -4.91
N TYR A 231 29.53 -5.40 -4.82
CA TYR A 231 30.45 -5.29 -5.96
C TYR A 231 29.99 -6.15 -7.13
N ASP A 232 29.86 -5.53 -8.29
CA ASP A 232 29.63 -6.19 -9.57
C ASP A 232 30.96 -6.69 -10.14
N ARG A 233 31.14 -8.01 -10.18
CA ARG A 233 32.40 -8.60 -10.67
C ARG A 233 32.60 -8.46 -12.18
N ALA A 234 31.53 -8.35 -12.95
CA ALA A 234 31.61 -8.28 -14.41
C ALA A 234 31.91 -6.85 -14.87
N GLU A 235 31.12 -5.88 -14.40
CA GLU A 235 31.26 -4.45 -14.77
C GLU A 235 32.29 -3.71 -13.91
N LYS A 236 32.74 -4.30 -12.80
CA LYS A 236 33.70 -3.71 -11.84
C LYS A 236 33.21 -2.39 -11.23
N ILE A 237 31.92 -2.33 -10.91
CA ILE A 237 31.26 -1.15 -10.32
C ILE A 237 30.61 -1.48 -8.96
N TYR A 238 30.25 -0.43 -8.21
CA TYR A 238 29.53 -0.54 -6.92
C TYR A 238 28.08 -0.03 -6.99
N GLY A 239 27.71 0.60 -8.10
CA GLY A 239 26.43 1.31 -8.28
C GLY A 239 25.31 0.49 -8.92
N ASN A 240 25.46 -0.83 -9.07
CA ASN A 240 24.43 -1.68 -9.69
C ASN A 240 23.16 -1.73 -8.82
N TRP A 241 22.02 -1.36 -9.40
CA TRP A 241 20.75 -1.22 -8.68
C TRP A 241 20.27 -2.55 -8.11
N PHE A 242 20.38 -3.63 -8.89
CA PHE A 242 19.95 -4.97 -8.51
C PHE A 242 20.81 -5.52 -7.35
N PHE A 243 22.14 -5.30 -7.36
CA PHE A 243 23.00 -5.83 -6.29
C PHE A 243 22.90 -5.06 -4.97
N ASN A 244 22.65 -3.76 -5.01
CA ASN A 244 22.45 -2.98 -3.78
C ASN A 244 21.17 -3.43 -3.04
N THR A 245 20.08 -3.68 -3.77
CA THR A 245 18.83 -4.16 -3.15
C THR A 245 18.91 -5.64 -2.77
N ALA A 246 19.53 -6.49 -3.59
CA ALA A 246 19.75 -7.90 -3.27
C ALA A 246 20.62 -8.09 -2.02
N TYR A 247 21.65 -7.25 -1.83
CA TYR A 247 22.49 -7.29 -0.64
C TYR A 247 21.70 -6.93 0.63
N ALA A 248 20.87 -5.87 0.59
CA ALA A 248 19.96 -5.57 1.69
C ALA A 248 18.97 -6.72 1.94
N GLY A 249 18.45 -7.34 0.87
CA GLY A 249 17.59 -8.53 0.94
C GLY A 249 18.25 -9.71 1.65
N ALA A 250 19.53 -9.98 1.36
CA ALA A 250 20.31 -11.04 1.99
C ALA A 250 20.60 -10.78 3.47
N LEU A 251 20.56 -9.53 3.92
CA LEU A 251 20.62 -9.14 5.33
C LEU A 251 19.24 -9.19 6.02
N GLY A 252 18.19 -9.63 5.32
CA GLY A 252 16.85 -9.76 5.87
C GLY A 252 16.01 -8.50 5.81
N PHE A 253 16.32 -7.55 4.92
CA PHE A 253 15.47 -6.38 4.66
C PHE A 253 14.51 -6.60 3.48
N GLU A 254 13.40 -5.87 3.50
CA GLU A 254 12.59 -5.67 2.30
C GLU A 254 13.21 -4.51 1.51
N ALA A 255 13.75 -4.81 0.33
CA ALA A 255 14.56 -3.89 -0.44
C ALA A 255 14.31 -4.09 -1.94
N TYR A 256 14.01 -3.01 -2.67
CA TYR A 256 13.82 -3.08 -4.11
C TYR A 256 13.96 -1.69 -4.74
N VAL A 257 14.20 -1.68 -6.05
CA VAL A 257 14.23 -0.45 -6.84
C VAL A 257 12.78 -0.02 -7.09
N VAL A 258 12.49 1.24 -6.82
CA VAL A 258 11.20 1.89 -7.10
C VAL A 258 11.47 3.14 -7.93
N ARG A 259 10.48 3.58 -8.70
CA ARG A 259 10.44 4.91 -9.29
C ARG A 259 9.23 5.64 -8.74
N PHE A 260 9.50 6.60 -7.88
CA PHE A 260 8.47 7.51 -7.39
C PHE A 260 8.11 8.48 -8.49
N ASN A 261 6.84 8.84 -8.57
CA ASN A 261 6.38 9.67 -9.66
C ASN A 261 6.16 11.15 -9.26
N SER A 262 6.32 11.49 -7.98
CA SER A 262 6.45 12.88 -7.55
C SER A 262 7.14 12.99 -6.20
N LEU A 263 7.47 14.22 -5.81
CA LEU A 263 8.11 14.48 -4.53
C LEU A 263 7.18 14.22 -3.34
N GLU A 264 5.86 14.33 -3.54
CA GLU A 264 4.86 13.98 -2.52
C GLU A 264 4.84 12.48 -2.20
N GLU A 265 5.09 11.61 -3.19
CA GLU A 265 5.20 10.16 -2.93
C GLU A 265 6.44 9.85 -2.08
N LEU A 266 7.57 10.48 -2.40
CA LEU A 266 8.80 10.36 -1.61
C LEU A 266 8.65 10.95 -0.21
N GLU A 267 7.98 12.09 -0.08
CA GLU A 267 7.67 12.70 1.21
C GLU A 267 6.81 11.77 2.08
N SER A 268 5.77 11.16 1.49
CA SER A 268 4.93 10.18 2.18
C SER A 268 5.74 8.97 2.66
N GLU A 269 6.68 8.47 1.85
CA GLU A 269 7.58 7.39 2.20
C GLU A 269 8.44 7.74 3.43
N VAL A 270 9.11 8.90 3.39
CA VAL A 270 10.00 9.37 4.47
C VAL A 270 9.22 9.71 5.73
N ARG A 271 8.06 10.35 5.62
CA ARG A 271 7.17 10.64 6.77
C ARG A 271 6.74 9.37 7.49
N SER A 272 6.61 8.27 6.76
CA SER A 272 6.30 6.97 7.34
C SER A 272 7.50 6.24 7.98
N GLY A 273 8.62 6.95 8.16
CA GLY A 273 9.80 6.48 8.88
C GLY A 273 10.82 5.73 8.03
N ARG A 274 10.71 5.79 6.70
CA ARG A 274 11.58 5.08 5.76
C ARG A 274 12.50 6.06 5.03
N PRO A 275 13.78 6.21 5.43
CA PRO A 275 14.73 7.00 4.65
C PRO A 275 14.99 6.30 3.31
N THR A 276 15.16 7.07 2.26
CA THR A 276 15.16 6.58 0.88
C THR A 276 16.46 6.94 0.20
N VAL A 277 17.14 5.97 -0.41
CA VAL A 277 18.29 6.25 -1.26
C VAL A 277 17.78 6.64 -2.63
N ILE A 278 18.23 7.74 -3.19
CA ILE A 278 17.85 8.19 -4.54
C ILE A 278 19.08 8.40 -5.41
N SER A 279 18.91 8.51 -6.73
CA SER A 279 19.95 9.00 -7.63
C SER A 279 19.59 10.36 -8.21
N LEU A 280 20.55 11.29 -8.19
CA LEU A 280 20.46 12.60 -8.83
C LEU A 280 21.37 12.68 -10.05
N SER A 281 21.01 13.56 -10.97
CA SER A 281 21.95 14.13 -11.95
C SER A 281 21.65 15.61 -12.16
N PHE A 282 22.72 16.39 -12.24
CA PHE A 282 22.65 17.83 -12.39
C PHE A 282 23.95 18.38 -12.98
N GLU A 283 23.82 19.49 -13.69
CA GLU A 283 24.90 20.31 -14.24
C GLU A 283 25.27 21.47 -13.29
N PRO A 284 26.38 22.20 -13.54
CA PRO A 284 26.79 23.30 -12.68
C PRO A 284 25.69 24.36 -12.50
N GLY A 285 25.35 24.67 -11.24
CA GLY A 285 24.35 25.68 -10.89
C GLY A 285 22.90 25.16 -10.80
N GLU A 286 22.64 23.89 -11.16
CA GLU A 286 21.27 23.34 -11.10
C GLU A 286 20.86 22.86 -9.69
N LEU A 287 21.82 22.59 -8.80
CA LEU A 287 21.59 22.17 -7.42
C LEU A 287 22.50 22.95 -6.46
N SER A 288 21.93 23.95 -5.78
CA SER A 288 22.64 24.83 -4.87
C SER A 288 23.10 24.09 -3.62
N GLY A 289 24.34 24.34 -3.19
CA GLY A 289 24.89 23.76 -1.96
C GLY A 289 25.30 22.28 -2.07
N ALA A 290 25.31 21.69 -3.27
CA ALA A 290 25.82 20.34 -3.49
C ALA A 290 27.36 20.27 -3.26
N PRO A 291 27.90 19.17 -2.69
CA PRO A 291 29.34 19.05 -2.43
C PRO A 291 30.15 18.72 -3.69
N ILE A 292 29.46 18.44 -4.80
CA ILE A 292 30.02 18.14 -6.11
C ILE A 292 29.42 19.12 -7.13
N ARG A 293 30.23 19.53 -8.11
CA ARG A 293 29.84 20.57 -9.08
C ARG A 293 28.87 20.07 -10.16
N ARG A 294 28.98 18.80 -10.56
CA ARG A 294 28.13 18.14 -11.58
C ARG A 294 28.17 16.63 -11.40
N THR A 295 27.15 15.93 -11.89
CA THR A 295 27.13 14.47 -11.91
C THR A 295 26.13 13.90 -12.91
N ARG A 296 26.50 12.80 -13.57
CA ARG A 296 25.60 11.99 -14.38
C ARG A 296 24.86 10.93 -13.57
N GLY A 297 25.15 10.78 -12.27
CA GLY A 297 24.55 9.82 -11.38
C GLY A 297 25.26 9.86 -10.02
N HIS A 298 24.57 10.38 -9.01
CA HIS A 298 25.07 10.45 -7.63
C HIS A 298 24.00 9.95 -6.69
N LEU A 299 24.35 9.02 -5.79
CA LEU A 299 23.41 8.47 -4.83
C LEU A 299 23.58 9.10 -3.46
N LEU A 300 22.45 9.45 -2.86
CA LEU A 300 22.36 10.05 -1.53
C LEU A 300 21.09 9.57 -0.81
N VAL A 301 20.98 9.88 0.48
CA VAL A 301 19.81 9.49 1.29
C VAL A 301 18.92 10.69 1.56
N VAL A 302 17.65 10.61 1.17
CA VAL A 302 16.60 11.53 1.63
C VAL A 302 16.12 11.04 2.99
N ARG A 303 16.21 11.91 3.98
CA ARG A 303 15.92 11.60 5.38
C ARG A 303 14.82 12.47 5.97
N GLY A 304 14.36 13.47 5.24
CA GLY A 304 13.41 14.41 5.78
C GLY A 304 12.99 15.52 4.83
N PHE A 305 12.03 16.30 5.31
CA PHE A 305 11.55 17.52 4.68
C PHE A 305 11.38 18.59 5.76
N GLU A 306 11.73 19.82 5.43
CA GLU A 306 11.46 21.00 6.25
C GLU A 306 9.99 21.44 6.12
N ALA A 307 9.56 22.38 6.98
CA ALA A 307 8.16 22.85 6.98
C ALA A 307 7.77 23.56 5.67
N ASN A 308 8.74 24.16 4.97
CA ASN A 308 8.57 24.78 3.66
C ASN A 308 8.61 23.75 2.50
N GLY A 309 8.85 22.47 2.79
CA GLY A 309 8.93 21.40 1.80
C GLY A 309 10.32 21.17 1.19
N ASP A 310 11.36 21.88 1.66
CA ASP A 310 12.75 21.64 1.25
C ASP A 310 13.27 20.30 1.76
N VAL A 311 14.20 19.70 1.00
CA VAL A 311 14.56 18.29 1.15
C VAL A 311 15.80 18.15 2.03
N ILE A 312 15.66 17.45 3.15
CA ILE A 312 16.77 17.13 4.06
C ILE A 312 17.41 15.83 3.60
N VAL A 313 18.71 15.87 3.32
CA VAL A 313 19.49 14.72 2.82
C VAL A 313 20.73 14.43 3.67
N ASN A 314 21.24 13.21 3.56
CA ASN A 314 22.62 12.87 3.83
C ASN A 314 23.34 12.65 2.47
N ASP A 315 24.22 13.58 2.11
CA ASP A 315 25.02 13.51 0.88
C ASP A 315 26.40 12.91 1.17
N PRO A 316 26.69 11.68 0.69
CA PRO A 316 27.95 11.01 1.03
C PRO A 316 29.18 11.69 0.40
N ALA A 317 29.03 12.51 -0.64
CA ALA A 317 30.15 13.16 -1.30
C ALA A 317 30.68 14.38 -0.53
N ALA A 318 30.08 14.73 0.61
CA ALA A 318 30.59 15.75 1.51
C ALA A 318 32.04 15.47 1.94
N PRO A 319 32.95 16.46 2.00
CA PRO A 319 34.35 16.25 2.36
C PRO A 319 34.53 15.86 3.84
N LYS A 320 33.62 16.31 4.71
CA LYS A 320 33.62 16.01 6.16
C LYS A 320 32.29 15.40 6.59
N VAL A 321 32.31 14.53 7.61
CA VAL A 321 31.10 13.90 8.16
C VAL A 321 30.09 14.94 8.69
N SER A 322 30.58 16.03 9.28
CA SER A 322 29.74 17.15 9.76
C SER A 322 28.95 17.86 8.67
N GLU A 323 29.38 17.74 7.41
CA GLU A 323 28.76 18.38 6.25
C GLU A 323 27.88 17.41 5.44
N VAL A 324 27.76 16.15 5.86
CA VAL A 324 26.94 15.13 5.16
C VAL A 324 25.46 15.51 5.20
N ARG A 325 24.95 15.93 6.35
CA ARG A 325 23.57 16.42 6.46
C ARG A 325 23.47 17.79 5.80
N ARG A 326 22.58 17.95 4.83
CA ARG A 326 22.30 19.23 4.15
C ARG A 326 20.84 19.32 3.72
N VAL A 327 20.44 20.52 3.30
CA VAL A 327 19.09 20.82 2.82
C VAL A 327 19.20 21.34 1.39
N TYR A 328 18.39 20.78 0.50
CA TYR A 328 18.27 21.22 -0.88
C TYR A 328 16.91 21.85 -1.12
N LYS A 329 16.88 22.93 -1.92
CA LYS A 329 15.63 23.57 -2.32
C LYS A 329 14.74 22.57 -3.05
N ARG A 330 13.46 22.53 -2.70
CA ARG A 330 12.47 21.57 -3.23
C ARG A 330 12.51 21.48 -4.76
N GLU A 331 12.44 22.62 -5.43
CA GLU A 331 12.36 22.69 -6.89
C GLU A 331 13.65 22.24 -7.60
N GLU A 332 14.82 22.62 -7.06
CA GLU A 332 16.13 22.23 -7.60
C GLU A 332 16.31 20.72 -7.47
N PHE A 333 15.96 20.17 -6.30
CA PHE A 333 16.01 18.74 -6.04
C PHE A 333 15.06 17.95 -6.95
N GLU A 334 13.80 18.41 -7.07
CA GLU A 334 12.79 17.78 -7.92
C GLU A 334 13.24 17.72 -9.38
N ARG A 335 13.83 18.79 -9.92
CA ARG A 335 14.40 18.76 -11.28
C ARG A 335 15.57 17.78 -11.40
N ALA A 336 16.51 17.80 -10.46
CA ALA A 336 17.69 16.93 -10.48
C ALA A 336 17.35 15.43 -10.31
N TRP A 337 16.21 15.13 -9.70
CA TRP A 337 15.75 13.77 -9.40
C TRP A 337 14.66 13.26 -10.34
N LEU A 338 13.48 13.89 -10.35
CA LEU A 338 12.32 13.40 -11.08
C LEU A 338 12.50 13.57 -12.58
N ARG A 339 12.85 14.77 -13.02
CA ARG A 339 13.02 15.06 -14.46
C ARG A 339 14.16 14.27 -15.07
N ASN A 340 15.33 14.26 -14.41
CA ASN A 340 16.54 13.69 -14.99
C ASN A 340 16.70 12.17 -14.74
N LYS A 341 16.10 11.64 -13.67
CA LYS A 341 16.26 10.23 -13.25
C LYS A 341 14.94 9.46 -13.15
N ALA A 342 13.81 10.05 -13.54
CA ALA A 342 12.47 9.45 -13.41
C ALA A 342 12.19 8.93 -11.99
N GLY A 343 12.65 9.66 -10.98
CA GLY A 343 12.33 9.37 -9.58
C GLY A 343 12.90 8.06 -9.04
N VAL A 344 13.96 7.52 -9.65
CA VAL A 344 14.57 6.25 -9.25
C VAL A 344 15.13 6.29 -7.82
N ALA A 345 14.88 5.23 -7.07
CA ALA A 345 15.25 5.09 -5.67
C ALA A 345 15.41 3.62 -5.24
N TYR A 346 16.19 3.38 -4.17
CA TYR A 346 16.07 2.17 -3.36
C TYR A 346 15.08 2.42 -2.23
N ARG A 347 14.03 1.61 -2.18
CA ARG A 347 13.18 1.49 -1.00
C ARG A 347 13.75 0.38 -0.13
N ILE A 348 14.03 0.68 1.15
CA ILE A 348 14.54 -0.29 2.12
C ILE A 348 13.74 -0.16 3.42
N SER A 349 13.22 -1.28 3.91
CA SER A 349 12.48 -1.32 5.17
C SER A 349 12.71 -2.62 5.94
N ALA A 350 12.42 -2.57 7.24
CA ALA A 350 12.33 -3.79 8.04
C ALA A 350 11.26 -4.74 7.47
N VAL A 351 11.49 -6.05 7.54
CA VAL A 351 10.54 -7.05 7.02
C VAL A 351 9.24 -7.09 7.82
N TRP A 352 9.29 -6.73 9.11
CA TRP A 352 8.13 -6.74 10.00
C TRP A 352 7.93 -5.39 10.69
N PRO A 353 6.67 -4.95 10.87
CA PRO A 353 5.45 -5.55 10.34
C PRO A 353 5.27 -5.31 8.83
N LYS A 354 4.71 -6.28 8.10
CA LYS A 354 4.44 -6.17 6.65
C LYS A 354 3.22 -5.29 6.38
N ARG A 355 3.24 -4.52 5.30
CA ARG A 355 2.06 -3.77 4.82
C ARG A 355 1.44 -4.54 3.66
N MET A 356 0.19 -4.92 3.83
CA MET A 356 -0.58 -5.67 2.84
C MET A 356 -1.92 -4.98 2.60
N VAL A 357 -2.64 -5.42 1.58
CA VAL A 357 -3.92 -4.87 1.19
C VAL A 357 -4.89 -6.02 0.91
N VAL A 358 -6.15 -5.85 1.26
CA VAL A 358 -7.20 -6.82 0.94
C VAL A 358 -7.46 -6.83 -0.56
N ALA A 359 -7.32 -8.00 -1.19
CA ALA A 359 -7.38 -8.20 -2.64
C ALA A 359 -8.62 -9.00 -3.09
N VAL A 360 -9.61 -9.12 -2.21
CA VAL A 360 -10.93 -9.74 -2.45
C VAL A 360 -12.00 -8.70 -2.11
N PRO A 361 -13.26 -8.86 -2.56
CA PRO A 361 -14.33 -7.87 -2.30
C PRO A 361 -14.43 -7.44 -0.83
N PHE A 362 -14.29 -8.40 0.09
CA PHE A 362 -14.07 -8.16 1.51
C PHE A 362 -13.49 -9.41 2.18
N THR A 363 -12.92 -9.26 3.38
CA THR A 363 -12.50 -10.38 4.24
C THR A 363 -13.03 -10.21 5.67
N HIS A 364 -13.20 -11.32 6.38
CA HIS A 364 -13.56 -11.32 7.79
C HIS A 364 -12.35 -11.07 8.67
N LEU A 365 -12.44 -10.08 9.55
CA LEU A 365 -11.54 -9.87 10.67
C LEU A 365 -12.05 -10.67 11.88
N ARG A 366 -11.21 -11.58 12.36
CA ARG A 366 -11.55 -12.56 13.39
C ARG A 366 -10.76 -12.30 14.67
N ARG A 367 -11.33 -12.62 15.82
CA ARG A 367 -10.63 -12.59 17.11
C ARG A 367 -9.53 -13.65 17.16
N ASP A 368 -9.86 -14.84 16.68
CA ASP A 368 -8.97 -16.00 16.60
C ASP A 368 -8.84 -16.47 15.14
N PRO A 369 -7.74 -17.14 14.76
CA PRO A 369 -7.52 -17.65 13.41
C PRO A 369 -8.38 -18.90 13.10
N LYS A 370 -9.70 -18.70 13.10
CA LYS A 370 -10.73 -19.72 12.83
C LYS A 370 -11.74 -19.20 11.82
N PRO A 371 -12.16 -20.03 10.85
CA PRO A 371 -13.19 -19.65 9.89
C PRO A 371 -14.49 -19.23 10.57
N LEU A 372 -15.35 -18.55 9.81
CA LEU A 372 -16.71 -18.23 10.24
C LEU A 372 -17.51 -19.51 10.49
N SER A 373 -18.27 -19.55 11.59
CA SER A 373 -19.13 -20.68 11.93
C SER A 373 -20.26 -20.84 10.92
N SER A 374 -20.41 -22.05 10.36
CA SER A 374 -21.53 -22.37 9.46
C SER A 374 -22.89 -22.47 10.16
N LYS A 375 -22.92 -22.61 11.49
CA LYS A 375 -24.16 -22.80 12.27
C LYS A 375 -24.79 -21.50 12.79
N ASN A 376 -23.99 -20.45 12.98
CA ASN A 376 -24.46 -19.17 13.53
C ASN A 376 -23.56 -18.01 13.05
N SER A 377 -23.40 -17.89 11.73
CA SER A 377 -22.48 -16.94 11.11
C SER A 377 -22.80 -15.48 11.46
N SER A 378 -24.08 -15.09 11.51
CA SER A 378 -24.51 -13.72 11.79
C SER A 378 -24.30 -13.26 13.24
N ARG A 379 -24.01 -14.18 14.17
CA ARG A 379 -23.72 -13.89 15.59
C ARG A 379 -22.50 -14.65 16.12
N ASP A 380 -21.55 -14.95 15.23
CA ASP A 380 -20.35 -15.65 15.62
C ASP A 380 -19.50 -14.79 16.58
N SER A 381 -19.26 -15.30 17.78
CA SER A 381 -18.50 -14.60 18.83
C SER A 381 -17.04 -14.28 18.47
N LEU A 382 -16.48 -14.96 17.46
CA LEU A 382 -15.12 -14.71 16.96
C LEU A 382 -15.10 -13.67 15.83
N GLN A 383 -16.27 -13.21 15.36
CA GLN A 383 -16.37 -12.17 14.36
C GLN A 383 -16.13 -10.80 15.03
N GLU A 384 -15.12 -10.08 14.56
CA GLU A 384 -14.77 -8.74 15.06
C GLU A 384 -15.22 -7.65 14.08
N SER A 385 -14.86 -7.79 12.80
CA SER A 385 -15.17 -6.80 11.76
C SER A 385 -15.08 -7.40 10.35
N GLN A 386 -15.38 -6.61 9.32
CA GLN A 386 -15.07 -6.92 7.93
C GLN A 386 -14.25 -5.78 7.33
N ILE A 387 -13.34 -6.13 6.43
CA ILE A 387 -12.40 -5.22 5.77
C ILE A 387 -12.65 -5.30 4.26
N LEU A 388 -12.90 -4.17 3.60
CA LEU A 388 -13.25 -4.12 2.19
C LEU A 388 -12.02 -4.22 1.28
N LEU A 389 -12.24 -4.55 0.00
CA LEU A 389 -11.25 -4.47 -1.06
C LEU A 389 -10.48 -3.15 -1.02
N GLY A 390 -9.16 -3.22 -1.13
CA GLY A 390 -8.29 -2.04 -1.16
C GLY A 390 -7.94 -1.45 0.21
N GLU A 391 -8.62 -1.85 1.29
CA GLU A 391 -8.24 -1.41 2.64
C GLU A 391 -6.89 -2.00 3.06
N LYS A 392 -6.08 -1.16 3.70
CA LYS A 392 -4.72 -1.50 4.11
C LYS A 392 -4.70 -2.23 5.44
N VAL A 393 -3.84 -3.24 5.55
CA VAL A 393 -3.57 -3.95 6.80
C VAL A 393 -2.08 -3.98 7.11
N ARG A 394 -1.77 -3.98 8.41
CA ARG A 394 -0.42 -4.20 8.91
C ARG A 394 -0.33 -5.58 9.52
N VAL A 395 0.47 -6.47 8.93
CA VAL A 395 0.64 -7.86 9.35
C VAL A 395 1.82 -7.98 10.30
N PHE A 396 1.59 -8.54 11.47
CA PHE A 396 2.62 -8.75 12.51
C PHE A 396 3.15 -10.17 12.54
N ARG A 397 2.26 -11.13 12.25
CA ARG A 397 2.53 -12.55 12.38
C ARG A 397 1.72 -13.32 11.36
N ILE A 398 2.28 -14.43 10.90
CA ILE A 398 1.57 -15.44 10.12
C ILE A 398 1.50 -16.71 10.96
N TRP A 399 0.36 -17.38 10.92
CA TRP A 399 0.18 -18.71 11.49
C TRP A 399 -0.67 -19.55 10.55
N LYS A 400 -0.05 -20.56 9.93
CA LYS A 400 -0.68 -21.36 8.86
C LYS A 400 -1.23 -20.42 7.77
N ASP A 401 -2.52 -20.53 7.46
CA ASP A 401 -3.21 -19.73 6.44
C ASP A 401 -3.79 -18.41 6.97
N TRP A 402 -3.36 -17.96 8.15
CA TRP A 402 -3.89 -16.76 8.81
C TRP A 402 -2.79 -15.72 9.04
N ALA A 403 -3.18 -14.46 8.88
CA ALA A 403 -2.37 -13.30 9.17
C ALA A 403 -2.96 -12.56 10.38
N GLU A 404 -2.14 -12.31 11.40
CA GLU A 404 -2.47 -11.42 12.51
C GLU A 404 -2.21 -9.98 12.05
N VAL A 405 -3.26 -9.18 12.03
CA VAL A 405 -3.27 -7.87 11.38
C VAL A 405 -3.82 -6.76 12.26
N GLN A 406 -3.49 -5.55 11.86
CA GLN A 406 -4.18 -4.32 12.22
C GLN A 406 -4.83 -3.71 10.96
N ALA A 407 -6.15 -3.50 10.98
CA ALA A 407 -6.92 -2.84 9.93
C ALA A 407 -6.74 -1.33 10.01
N MET A 408 -6.00 -0.76 9.05
CA MET A 408 -5.48 0.62 9.15
C MET A 408 -6.56 1.70 9.03
N GLU A 409 -7.70 1.39 8.42
CA GLU A 409 -8.82 2.32 8.20
C GLU A 409 -9.97 2.10 9.19
N GLN A 410 -9.73 1.30 10.24
CA GLN A 410 -10.67 1.04 11.31
C GLN A 410 -9.98 1.31 12.63
N GLU A 411 -10.32 2.41 13.29
CA GLU A 411 -9.71 2.74 14.58
C GLU A 411 -10.44 2.06 15.74
N ASN A 412 -9.68 1.76 16.78
CA ASN A 412 -10.18 1.48 18.12
C ASN A 412 -9.38 2.27 19.17
N TRP A 413 -9.99 2.44 20.34
CA TRP A 413 -9.31 3.03 21.48
C TRP A 413 -8.90 1.96 22.49
N GLU A 414 -7.66 2.06 22.98
CA GLU A 414 -7.19 1.26 24.09
C GLU A 414 -6.63 2.09 25.24
N LYS A 415 -6.96 1.70 26.47
CA LYS A 415 -6.66 2.45 27.69
C LYS A 415 -5.17 2.83 27.84
N HIS A 416 -4.26 1.96 27.40
CA HIS A 416 -2.82 2.12 27.60
C HIS A 416 -2.07 2.65 26.38
N THR A 417 -2.60 2.43 25.17
CA THR A 417 -1.90 2.79 23.91
C THR A 417 -2.61 3.88 23.13
N GLY A 418 -3.81 4.29 23.54
CA GLY A 418 -4.63 5.26 22.84
C GLY A 418 -5.24 4.71 21.55
N TRP A 419 -5.49 5.62 20.59
CA TRP A 419 -6.04 5.29 19.28
C TRP A 419 -5.08 4.44 18.47
N ARG A 420 -5.56 3.30 17.97
CA ARG A 420 -4.80 2.43 17.08
C ARG A 420 -5.70 1.74 16.05
N PRO A 421 -5.12 1.27 14.95
CA PRO A 421 -5.79 0.36 14.02
C PRO A 421 -6.39 -0.90 14.70
N TYR A 422 -7.53 -1.37 14.20
CA TYR A 422 -8.29 -2.48 14.77
C TYR A 422 -7.57 -3.83 14.59
N PRO A 423 -7.26 -4.59 15.65
CA PRO A 423 -6.52 -5.84 15.55
C PRO A 423 -7.43 -7.04 15.23
N GLY A 424 -6.85 -8.08 14.65
CA GLY A 424 -7.51 -9.38 14.50
C GLY A 424 -6.76 -10.29 13.53
N TRP A 425 -7.43 -11.33 13.05
CA TRP A 425 -6.90 -12.31 12.11
C TRP A 425 -7.71 -12.32 10.82
N VAL A 426 -7.02 -12.35 9.68
CA VAL A 426 -7.63 -12.50 8.34
C VAL A 426 -7.00 -13.69 7.61
N ARG A 427 -7.65 -14.18 6.56
CA ARG A 427 -7.07 -15.23 5.72
C ARG A 427 -5.91 -14.67 4.92
N LEU A 428 -4.77 -15.35 4.95
CA LEU A 428 -3.56 -14.91 4.26
C LEU A 428 -3.77 -14.81 2.74
N GLN A 429 -4.57 -15.71 2.16
CA GLN A 429 -4.89 -15.74 0.73
C GLN A 429 -5.68 -14.50 0.26
N ASP A 430 -6.34 -13.79 1.17
CA ASP A 430 -7.14 -12.59 0.86
C ASP A 430 -6.27 -11.33 0.76
N LEU A 431 -4.97 -11.45 1.09
CA LEU A 431 -4.03 -10.35 1.14
C LEU A 431 -2.99 -10.47 0.04
N VAL A 432 -2.69 -9.33 -0.60
CA VAL A 432 -1.51 -9.16 -1.45
C VAL A 432 -0.60 -8.10 -0.86
N PHE A 433 0.65 -8.06 -1.33
CA PHE A 433 1.58 -7.04 -0.89
C PHE A 433 1.09 -5.64 -1.33
N GLN A 434 1.20 -4.64 -0.44
CA GLN A 434 0.63 -3.32 -0.73
C GLN A 434 1.32 -2.67 -1.95
N GLY A 435 2.63 -2.83 -2.11
CA GLY A 435 3.35 -2.27 -3.27
C GLY A 435 3.16 -0.76 -3.44
N GLN A 436 3.28 -0.30 -4.69
CA GLN A 436 2.90 1.05 -5.11
C GLN A 436 1.43 1.02 -5.54
N MET A 437 0.56 1.66 -4.76
CA MET A 437 -0.85 1.85 -5.11
C MET A 437 -1.14 3.33 -5.33
N PRO A 438 -1.86 3.70 -6.39
CA PRO A 438 -2.34 5.06 -6.55
C PRO A 438 -3.33 5.41 -5.43
N ALA A 439 -3.43 6.71 -5.12
CA ALA A 439 -4.44 7.20 -4.18
C ALA A 439 -5.84 6.96 -4.75
N THR A 440 -6.79 6.53 -3.91
CA THR A 440 -8.17 6.35 -4.34
C THR A 440 -8.81 7.70 -4.65
N ASN A 441 -9.56 7.77 -5.74
CA ASN A 441 -10.23 8.99 -6.22
C ASN A 441 -11.75 8.82 -6.37
N ALA A 442 -12.27 7.61 -6.13
CA ALA A 442 -13.69 7.31 -6.13
C ALA A 442 -14.07 6.30 -5.03
N VAL A 443 -15.36 6.21 -4.76
CA VAL A 443 -15.97 5.27 -3.82
C VAL A 443 -17.27 4.71 -4.39
N VAL A 444 -17.53 3.43 -4.15
CA VAL A 444 -18.78 2.78 -4.53
C VAL A 444 -19.93 3.37 -3.71
N ARG A 445 -20.97 3.87 -4.40
CA ARG A 445 -22.18 4.47 -3.81
C ARG A 445 -23.42 3.59 -3.86
N GLU A 446 -23.41 2.56 -4.69
CA GLU A 446 -24.48 1.57 -4.73
C GLU A 446 -24.28 0.54 -3.63
N LYS A 447 -25.38 -0.06 -3.15
CA LYS A 447 -25.33 -1.12 -2.13
C LYS A 447 -24.35 -2.22 -2.56
N SER A 448 -24.51 -2.70 -3.78
CA SER A 448 -23.70 -3.75 -4.40
C SER A 448 -23.45 -3.38 -5.86
N ALA A 449 -22.20 -3.10 -6.20
CA ALA A 449 -21.79 -2.74 -7.56
C ALA A 449 -21.03 -3.89 -8.24
N LEU A 450 -21.34 -4.16 -9.51
CA LEU A 450 -20.66 -5.21 -10.27
C LEU A 450 -19.32 -4.69 -10.83
N LEU A 451 -18.25 -5.40 -10.52
CA LEU A 451 -16.91 -5.19 -11.05
C LEU A 451 -16.56 -6.39 -11.94
N GLN A 452 -16.35 -6.15 -13.23
CA GLN A 452 -15.84 -7.15 -14.16
C GLN A 452 -14.32 -7.13 -14.13
N ILE A 453 -13.69 -8.28 -13.93
CA ILE A 453 -12.25 -8.44 -14.00
C ILE A 453 -11.95 -9.40 -15.14
N LYS A 454 -11.28 -8.87 -16.15
CA LYS A 454 -10.83 -9.63 -17.31
C LYS A 454 -9.32 -9.62 -17.35
N GLU A 455 -8.71 -10.74 -16.99
CA GLU A 455 -7.27 -10.89 -17.20
C GLU A 455 -7.00 -10.97 -18.70
N LYS A 456 -6.15 -10.09 -19.22
CA LYS A 456 -5.80 -10.05 -20.64
C LYS A 456 -5.16 -11.38 -21.04
N GLY A 457 -5.80 -12.11 -21.95
CA GLY A 457 -5.37 -13.44 -22.38
C GLY A 457 -5.97 -14.62 -21.59
N SER A 458 -6.80 -14.37 -20.58
CA SER A 458 -7.62 -15.39 -19.93
C SER A 458 -9.00 -15.48 -20.60
N PRO A 459 -9.55 -16.69 -20.85
CA PRO A 459 -10.94 -16.84 -21.27
C PRO A 459 -11.92 -16.70 -20.09
N LYS A 460 -11.44 -16.67 -18.85
CA LYS A 460 -12.28 -16.54 -17.64
C LYS A 460 -12.46 -15.07 -17.30
N GLU A 461 -13.72 -14.66 -17.23
CA GLU A 461 -14.14 -13.38 -16.68
C GLU A 461 -14.62 -13.59 -15.25
N GLU A 462 -14.08 -12.83 -14.31
CA GLU A 462 -14.54 -12.81 -12.93
C GLU A 462 -15.49 -11.63 -12.75
N VAL A 463 -16.62 -11.85 -12.06
CA VAL A 463 -17.53 -10.77 -11.68
C VAL A 463 -17.58 -10.72 -10.16
N TRP A 464 -17.17 -9.58 -9.61
CA TRP A 464 -17.20 -9.31 -8.18
C TRP A 464 -18.35 -8.37 -7.85
N LYS A 465 -18.96 -8.57 -6.68
CA LYS A 465 -19.91 -7.64 -6.07
C LYS A 465 -19.16 -6.81 -5.03
N LEU A 466 -19.01 -5.52 -5.28
CA LEU A 466 -18.37 -4.58 -4.36
C LEU A 466 -19.41 -3.90 -3.47
N SER A 467 -19.16 -3.87 -2.17
CA SER A 467 -20.00 -3.15 -1.21
C SER A 467 -19.89 -1.64 -1.41
N VAL A 468 -20.97 -0.91 -1.12
CA VAL A 468 -20.93 0.52 -0.81
C VAL A 468 -19.76 0.84 0.15
N GLY A 469 -19.09 1.97 -0.07
CA GLY A 469 -17.91 2.37 0.70
C GLY A 469 -16.59 1.77 0.22
N THR A 470 -16.58 0.84 -0.74
CA THR A 470 -15.33 0.36 -1.36
C THR A 470 -14.66 1.51 -2.12
N ARG A 471 -13.42 1.85 -1.77
CA ARG A 471 -12.68 2.96 -2.39
C ARG A 471 -11.79 2.44 -3.52
N LEU A 472 -11.85 3.08 -4.67
CA LEU A 472 -11.16 2.66 -5.89
C LEU A 472 -10.35 3.83 -6.47
N HIS A 473 -9.37 3.49 -7.30
CA HIS A 473 -8.70 4.44 -8.17
C HIS A 473 -9.19 4.24 -9.60
N VAL A 474 -9.98 5.17 -10.10
CA VAL A 474 -10.41 5.26 -11.49
C VAL A 474 -9.25 5.81 -12.32
N MET A 475 -8.82 5.03 -13.32
CA MET A 475 -7.75 5.38 -14.25
C MET A 475 -8.30 6.06 -15.51
N GLU A 476 -9.46 5.60 -15.98
CA GLU A 476 -10.09 6.08 -17.20
C GLU A 476 -11.60 5.89 -17.09
N GLU A 477 -12.36 6.82 -17.68
CA GLU A 477 -13.79 6.70 -17.87
C GLU A 477 -14.13 6.85 -19.36
N ARG A 478 -14.89 5.90 -19.90
CA ARG A 478 -15.32 5.89 -21.30
C ARG A 478 -16.71 5.28 -21.42
N GLN A 479 -17.60 5.99 -22.11
CA GLN A 479 -18.95 5.49 -22.46
C GLN A 479 -19.79 5.00 -21.26
N GLY A 480 -19.60 5.60 -20.08
CA GLY A 480 -20.33 5.20 -18.86
C GLY A 480 -19.65 4.09 -18.06
N GLU A 481 -18.53 3.53 -18.52
CA GLU A 481 -17.71 2.57 -17.77
C GLU A 481 -16.41 3.20 -17.28
N SER A 482 -16.03 2.84 -16.06
CA SER A 482 -14.79 3.25 -15.40
C SER A 482 -13.83 2.07 -15.33
N ARG A 483 -12.61 2.25 -15.85
CA ARG A 483 -11.49 1.32 -15.64
C ARG A 483 -10.79 1.65 -14.34
N VAL A 484 -10.73 0.71 -13.41
CA VAL A 484 -10.20 0.90 -12.05
C VAL A 484 -8.96 0.05 -11.78
N PHE A 485 -8.03 0.59 -11.00
CA PHE A 485 -6.86 -0.13 -10.50
C PHE A 485 -7.24 -0.98 -9.28
N LEU A 486 -6.80 -2.24 -9.26
CA LEU A 486 -7.04 -3.19 -8.18
C LEU A 486 -5.71 -3.65 -7.55
N PRO A 487 -5.72 -4.07 -6.28
CA PRO A 487 -4.58 -4.72 -5.63
C PRO A 487 -3.96 -5.85 -6.47
N GLY A 488 -2.63 -6.00 -6.39
CA GLY A 488 -1.90 -6.98 -7.19
C GLY A 488 -1.65 -6.55 -8.65
N SER A 489 -1.80 -5.25 -8.95
CA SER A 489 -1.68 -4.70 -10.32
C SER A 489 -2.70 -5.29 -11.31
N ARG A 490 -3.88 -5.65 -10.81
CA ARG A 490 -5.03 -6.04 -11.63
C ARG A 490 -5.84 -4.79 -12.02
N GLU A 491 -6.69 -4.94 -13.03
CA GLU A 491 -7.65 -3.92 -13.42
C GLU A 491 -9.06 -4.51 -13.49
N GLY A 492 -10.07 -3.66 -13.37
CA GLY A 492 -11.45 -4.05 -13.58
C GLY A 492 -12.28 -2.93 -14.21
N LEU A 493 -13.44 -3.30 -14.72
CA LEU A 493 -14.44 -2.40 -15.29
C LEU A 493 -15.66 -2.37 -14.38
N ILE A 494 -16.15 -1.16 -14.10
CA ILE A 494 -17.33 -0.91 -13.26
C ILE A 494 -18.16 0.22 -13.88
N SER A 495 -19.48 0.16 -13.72
CA SER A 495 -20.35 1.27 -14.12
C SER A 495 -19.95 2.56 -13.41
N SER A 496 -19.78 3.63 -14.17
CA SER A 496 -19.40 4.94 -13.62
C SER A 496 -20.52 5.53 -12.76
N GLN A 497 -21.77 5.11 -12.97
CA GLN A 497 -22.91 5.52 -12.14
C GLN A 497 -22.86 4.91 -10.74
N SER A 498 -22.21 3.74 -10.59
CA SER A 498 -22.01 3.08 -9.30
C SER A 498 -20.94 3.76 -8.44
N LEU A 499 -20.25 4.77 -8.97
CA LEU A 499 -19.14 5.47 -8.32
C LEU A 499 -19.49 6.92 -7.97
N LEU A 500 -18.98 7.38 -6.84
CA LEU A 500 -18.90 8.78 -6.45
C LEU A 500 -17.42 9.19 -6.43
N GLU A 501 -17.05 10.21 -7.20
CA GLU A 501 -15.71 10.80 -7.13
C GLU A 501 -15.54 11.58 -5.82
N PHE A 502 -14.35 11.51 -5.20
CA PHE A 502 -14.06 12.32 -4.02
C PHE A 502 -13.90 13.80 -4.40
N LYS A 503 -14.93 14.59 -4.10
CA LYS A 503 -14.97 16.05 -4.32
C LYS A 503 -15.14 16.79 -3.00
N LYS A 504 -14.72 18.06 -2.98
CA LYS A 504 -15.02 18.97 -1.87
C LYS A 504 -16.49 19.38 -1.97
N GLU A 505 -17.33 18.71 -1.21
CA GLU A 505 -18.76 19.01 -1.15
C GLU A 505 -19.12 19.85 0.09
N PRO A 506 -20.15 20.71 0.01
CA PRO A 506 -20.74 21.36 1.17
C PRO A 506 -21.23 20.34 2.21
N GLU A 507 -21.25 20.74 3.49
CA GLU A 507 -21.64 19.84 4.60
C GLU A 507 -23.03 19.23 4.42
N PHE A 508 -24.02 19.98 3.94
CA PHE A 508 -25.39 19.49 3.74
C PHE A 508 -25.44 18.34 2.72
N VAL A 509 -24.70 18.44 1.60
CA VAL A 509 -24.60 17.37 0.59
C VAL A 509 -24.03 16.10 1.21
N LYS A 510 -23.02 16.25 2.08
CA LYS A 510 -22.41 15.11 2.78
C LYS A 510 -23.40 14.45 3.75
N ARG A 511 -24.20 15.24 4.48
CA ARG A 511 -25.23 14.71 5.39
C ARG A 511 -26.30 13.92 4.64
N ASP A 512 -26.78 14.45 3.51
CA ASP A 512 -27.75 13.77 2.65
C ASP A 512 -27.21 12.44 2.11
N LEU A 513 -25.95 12.44 1.65
CA LEU A 513 -25.27 11.22 1.20
C LEU A 513 -25.17 10.17 2.31
N VAL A 514 -24.81 10.55 3.54
CA VAL A 514 -24.78 9.63 4.69
C VAL A 514 -26.14 8.95 4.89
N LEU A 515 -27.24 9.71 4.80
CA LEU A 515 -28.59 9.15 4.94
C LEU A 515 -28.99 8.28 3.75
N GLU A 516 -28.68 8.68 2.51
CA GLU A 516 -28.90 7.86 1.30
C GLU A 516 -28.22 6.51 1.45
N MET A 517 -26.94 6.50 1.85
CA MET A 517 -26.15 5.28 2.02
C MET A 517 -26.69 4.40 3.15
N ALA A 518 -27.10 4.98 4.27
CA ALA A 518 -27.71 4.23 5.36
C ALA A 518 -29.04 3.57 4.95
N ARG A 519 -29.84 4.26 4.12
CA ARG A 519 -31.14 3.77 3.66
C ARG A 519 -31.06 2.59 2.69
N LEU A 520 -29.91 2.37 2.03
CA LEU A 520 -29.68 1.19 1.19
C LEU A 520 -29.83 -0.13 1.95
N PHE A 521 -29.63 -0.12 3.27
CA PHE A 521 -29.68 -1.31 4.11
C PHE A 521 -31.06 -1.55 4.74
N LEU A 522 -32.04 -0.67 4.57
CA LEU A 522 -33.36 -0.86 5.18
C LEU A 522 -33.97 -2.21 4.78
N GLY A 523 -34.38 -2.98 5.79
CA GLY A 523 -34.90 -4.34 5.64
C GLY A 523 -33.86 -5.45 5.82
N ASP A 524 -32.56 -5.15 5.73
CA ASP A 524 -31.50 -6.16 5.86
C ASP A 524 -31.45 -6.74 7.27
N ALA A 525 -31.05 -8.01 7.37
CA ALA A 525 -30.80 -8.65 8.65
C ALA A 525 -29.55 -8.08 9.34
N TYR A 526 -29.59 -8.00 10.67
CA TYR A 526 -28.42 -7.64 11.47
C TYR A 526 -27.32 -8.70 11.35
N PHE A 527 -26.07 -8.26 11.18
CA PHE A 527 -24.90 -9.15 11.18
C PHE A 527 -23.85 -8.64 12.18
N TRP A 528 -23.60 -9.42 13.23
CA TRP A 528 -22.60 -9.08 14.26
C TRP A 528 -21.20 -8.96 13.65
N GLY A 529 -20.51 -7.85 13.92
CA GLY A 529 -19.22 -7.57 13.32
C GLY A 529 -19.30 -7.25 11.83
N GLY A 530 -20.51 -7.03 11.29
CA GLY A 530 -20.77 -6.77 9.88
C GLY A 530 -20.37 -5.36 9.47
N ARG A 531 -19.68 -5.24 8.34
CA ARG A 531 -19.28 -3.98 7.69
C ARG A 531 -19.13 -4.19 6.18
N THR A 532 -20.16 -4.75 5.56
CA THR A 532 -20.26 -4.95 4.10
C THR A 532 -21.72 -5.04 3.68
N ALA A 533 -22.00 -4.79 2.41
CA ALA A 533 -23.30 -5.01 1.78
C ALA A 533 -23.41 -6.37 1.08
N ALA A 534 -22.60 -7.36 1.49
CA ALA A 534 -22.70 -8.73 0.98
C ALA A 534 -24.10 -9.30 1.23
N GLU A 535 -24.77 -9.67 0.14
CA GLU A 535 -26.17 -10.13 0.15
C GLU A 535 -26.29 -11.63 0.49
N ASP A 536 -25.20 -12.39 0.37
CA ASP A 536 -25.19 -13.82 0.61
C ASP A 536 -25.44 -14.11 2.10
N PRO A 537 -26.54 -14.83 2.44
CA PRO A 537 -26.90 -15.10 3.81
C PRO A 537 -25.76 -15.76 4.58
N GLY A 538 -25.34 -15.10 5.66
CA GLY A 538 -24.27 -15.60 6.52
C GLY A 538 -22.85 -15.30 6.05
N LEU A 539 -22.64 -14.58 4.94
CA LEU A 539 -21.31 -14.09 4.53
C LEU A 539 -21.05 -12.64 4.96
N GLY A 540 -22.09 -11.84 5.19
CA GLY A 540 -21.91 -10.48 5.66
C GLY A 540 -23.22 -9.74 5.93
N GLY A 541 -23.09 -8.44 6.13
CA GLY A 541 -24.16 -7.52 6.48
C GLY A 541 -23.59 -6.38 7.32
N VAL A 542 -24.47 -5.72 8.09
CA VAL A 542 -24.09 -4.62 8.97
C VAL A 542 -24.51 -4.88 10.41
N ASP A 543 -23.64 -4.51 11.35
CA ASP A 543 -24.07 -4.19 12.73
C ASP A 543 -24.35 -2.69 12.87
N CYS A 544 -24.75 -2.26 14.08
CA CYS A 544 -25.08 -0.86 14.37
C CYS A 544 -23.95 0.10 13.95
N SER A 545 -22.73 -0.17 14.39
CA SER A 545 -21.55 0.65 14.11
C SER A 545 -20.98 0.44 12.70
N GLY A 546 -21.16 -0.73 12.11
CA GLY A 546 -20.79 -1.04 10.73
C GLY A 546 -21.64 -0.31 9.71
N LEU A 547 -22.95 -0.16 9.97
CA LEU A 547 -23.84 0.68 9.17
C LEU A 547 -23.37 2.13 9.14
N VAL A 548 -23.07 2.71 10.31
CA VAL A 548 -22.50 4.06 10.43
C VAL A 548 -21.18 4.15 9.67
N SER A 549 -20.30 3.14 9.82
CA SER A 549 -19.01 3.10 9.15
C SER A 549 -19.14 3.17 7.62
N LEU A 550 -20.01 2.36 7.02
CA LEU A 550 -20.21 2.37 5.56
C LEU A 550 -20.84 3.67 5.08
N ALA A 551 -21.83 4.21 5.80
CA ALA A 551 -22.52 5.45 5.43
C ALA A 551 -21.58 6.67 5.42
N TYR A 552 -20.73 6.81 6.45
CA TYR A 552 -19.76 7.90 6.54
C TYR A 552 -18.56 7.73 5.60
N ARG A 553 -18.20 6.49 5.26
CA ARG A 553 -17.04 6.20 4.42
C ARG A 553 -17.15 6.79 3.01
N VAL A 554 -18.37 6.89 2.46
CA VAL A 554 -18.66 7.47 1.14
C VAL A 554 -18.34 8.95 1.06
N ILE A 555 -18.46 9.69 2.17
CA ILE A 555 -18.08 11.10 2.25
C ILE A 555 -16.61 11.32 2.64
N GLY A 556 -15.80 10.25 2.65
CA GLY A 556 -14.37 10.29 2.99
C GLY A 556 -14.08 10.31 4.49
N VAL A 557 -15.05 10.03 5.36
CA VAL A 557 -14.88 10.02 6.81
C VAL A 557 -14.80 8.58 7.32
N ASP A 558 -13.65 8.19 7.85
CA ASP A 558 -13.49 6.90 8.53
C ASP A 558 -13.76 7.09 10.03
N VAL A 559 -14.92 6.61 10.48
CA VAL A 559 -15.28 6.58 11.90
C VAL A 559 -14.69 5.34 12.59
N PRO A 560 -14.44 5.38 13.92
CA PRO A 560 -13.99 4.19 14.66
C PRO A 560 -14.94 3.00 14.49
N ARG A 561 -14.41 1.78 14.62
CA ARG A 561 -15.18 0.57 14.31
C ARG A 561 -16.34 0.30 15.28
N ASN A 562 -16.12 0.54 16.57
CA ASN A 562 -17.07 0.18 17.63
C ASN A 562 -17.91 1.40 18.04
N ALA A 563 -19.19 1.19 18.38
CA ALA A 563 -20.09 2.26 18.85
C ALA A 563 -19.50 3.07 20.02
N GLN A 564 -18.84 2.40 20.97
CA GLN A 564 -18.14 3.06 22.08
C GLN A 564 -17.04 4.02 21.65
N ASP A 565 -16.29 3.63 20.61
CA ASP A 565 -15.19 4.44 20.12
C ASP A 565 -15.70 5.55 19.20
N GLN A 566 -16.80 5.30 18.47
CA GLN A 566 -17.50 6.34 17.73
C GLN A 566 -17.97 7.46 18.66
N TYR A 567 -18.60 7.13 19.79
CA TYR A 567 -19.00 8.11 20.80
C TYR A 567 -17.81 8.82 21.46
N ARG A 568 -16.70 8.09 21.70
CA ARG A 568 -15.48 8.65 22.28
C ARG A 568 -14.84 9.70 21.36
N LYS A 569 -14.88 9.46 20.04
CA LYS A 569 -14.23 10.33 19.05
C LYS A 569 -15.14 11.45 18.53
N SER A 570 -16.45 11.28 18.62
CA SER A 570 -17.40 12.28 18.15
C SER A 570 -17.38 13.54 19.01
N ARG A 571 -17.80 14.67 18.41
CA ARG A 571 -18.16 15.85 19.18
C ARG A 571 -19.51 15.61 19.84
N HIS A 572 -19.59 15.72 21.16
CA HIS A 572 -20.85 15.53 21.90
C HIS A 572 -21.80 16.69 21.62
N LEU A 573 -23.09 16.37 21.52
CA LEU A 573 -24.15 17.32 21.18
C LEU A 573 -25.20 17.39 22.28
N LYS A 574 -25.87 18.53 22.36
CA LYS A 574 -27.22 18.63 22.94
C LYS A 574 -28.28 18.29 21.88
N ARG A 575 -29.49 17.97 22.32
CA ARG A 575 -30.60 17.61 21.41
C ARG A 575 -30.90 18.75 20.42
N GLU A 576 -30.82 19.99 20.87
CA GLU A 576 -31.10 21.18 20.06
C GLU A 576 -30.10 21.37 18.90
N GLU A 577 -28.90 20.79 19.01
CA GLU A 577 -27.86 20.85 17.98
C GLU A 577 -27.97 19.74 16.94
N LEU A 578 -28.83 18.72 17.18
CA LEU A 578 -28.92 17.51 16.39
C LEU A 578 -29.42 17.83 14.97
N LYS A 579 -28.63 17.44 13.97
CA LYS A 579 -28.91 17.59 12.54
C LYS A 579 -28.84 16.25 11.83
N ASP A 580 -29.47 16.18 10.67
CA ASP A 580 -29.48 15.01 9.79
C ASP A 580 -28.07 14.43 9.59
N GLY A 581 -27.93 13.13 9.79
CA GLY A 581 -26.66 12.41 9.76
C GLY A 581 -25.95 12.31 11.11
N ASP A 582 -26.29 13.13 12.13
CA ASP A 582 -25.72 13.01 13.48
C ASP A 582 -26.12 11.67 14.15
N LEU A 583 -25.47 11.34 15.25
CA LEU A 583 -25.54 10.02 15.86
C LEU A 583 -26.21 10.08 17.24
N LEU A 584 -27.04 9.07 17.51
CA LEU A 584 -27.57 8.75 18.83
C LEU A 584 -26.86 7.50 19.35
N PHE A 585 -26.45 7.52 20.61
CA PHE A 585 -25.74 6.40 21.26
C PHE A 585 -26.48 5.92 22.48
N LEU A 586 -26.46 4.61 22.74
CA LEU A 586 -27.01 4.02 23.97
C LEU A 586 -25.94 3.30 24.77
N SER A 587 -26.04 3.39 26.09
CA SER A 587 -25.38 2.50 27.05
C SER A 587 -26.41 1.77 27.91
N GLU A 588 -25.96 0.79 28.70
CA GLU A 588 -26.76 0.26 29.81
C GLU A 588 -26.90 1.30 30.93
N LYS A 589 -28.08 1.37 31.57
CA LYS A 589 -28.34 2.25 32.73
C LYS A 589 -27.33 2.06 33.87
N ASN A 590 -26.98 0.80 34.15
CA ASN A 590 -26.04 0.45 35.22
C ASN A 590 -24.56 0.53 34.77
N SER A 591 -24.31 0.98 33.54
CA SER A 591 -22.96 1.20 33.00
C SER A 591 -23.00 2.36 32.00
N PRO A 592 -23.33 3.58 32.44
CA PRO A 592 -23.57 4.73 31.56
C PRO A 592 -22.36 5.09 30.68
N ASN A 593 -21.16 4.69 31.11
CA ASN A 593 -19.90 4.90 30.38
C ASN A 593 -19.54 3.77 29.40
N LYS A 594 -20.44 2.80 29.18
CA LYS A 594 -20.27 1.66 28.26
C LYS A 594 -21.35 1.69 27.18
N ILE A 595 -21.10 2.46 26.14
CA ILE A 595 -21.92 2.52 24.94
C ILE A 595 -21.91 1.15 24.24
N ASN A 596 -23.08 0.66 23.87
CA ASN A 596 -23.29 -0.65 23.24
C ASN A 596 -24.14 -0.60 21.96
N HIS A 597 -24.70 0.57 21.60
CA HIS A 597 -25.50 0.75 20.39
C HIS A 597 -25.33 2.16 19.82
N VAL A 598 -25.46 2.29 18.49
CA VAL A 598 -25.41 3.56 17.77
C VAL A 598 -26.48 3.58 16.66
N MET A 599 -27.05 4.75 16.42
CA MET A 599 -28.13 4.99 15.45
C MET A 599 -27.84 6.32 14.72
N ILE A 600 -28.34 6.47 13.50
CA ILE A 600 -28.19 7.69 12.69
C ILE A 600 -29.48 8.49 12.76
N TYR A 601 -29.43 9.77 13.11
CA TYR A 601 -30.56 10.68 13.04
C TYR A 601 -30.89 11.01 11.58
N SER A 602 -32.12 10.74 11.15
CA SER A 602 -32.55 10.91 9.76
C SER A 602 -33.55 12.05 9.56
N GLY A 603 -33.58 12.99 10.51
CA GLY A 603 -34.43 14.18 10.48
C GLY A 603 -35.85 13.93 10.99
N LYS A 604 -36.57 15.01 11.29
CA LYS A 604 -37.98 14.99 11.72
C LYS A 604 -38.27 13.99 12.87
N GLY A 605 -37.35 13.88 13.84
CA GLY A 605 -37.50 12.97 14.97
C GLY A 605 -37.37 11.48 14.60
N ARG A 606 -36.81 11.12 13.44
CA ARG A 606 -36.59 9.74 13.01
C ARG A 606 -35.13 9.32 13.12
N ILE A 607 -34.93 8.01 13.24
CA ILE A 607 -33.62 7.37 13.35
C ILE A 607 -33.54 6.13 12.47
N ILE A 608 -32.34 5.86 11.94
CA ILE A 608 -31.99 4.62 11.24
C ILE A 608 -31.09 3.79 12.17
N GLU A 609 -31.42 2.51 12.35
CA GLU A 609 -30.65 1.59 13.20
C GLU A 609 -30.54 0.20 12.58
N ALA A 610 -29.38 -0.46 12.76
CA ALA A 610 -29.26 -1.90 12.64
C ALA A 610 -29.50 -2.54 14.02
N SER A 611 -30.70 -3.05 14.26
CA SER A 611 -31.10 -3.58 15.57
C SER A 611 -30.75 -5.05 15.69
N GLY A 612 -29.82 -5.36 16.59
CA GLY A 612 -29.52 -6.74 16.97
C GLY A 612 -30.72 -7.43 17.63
N GLU A 613 -31.53 -6.73 18.43
CA GLU A 613 -32.69 -7.33 19.11
C GLU A 613 -33.78 -7.76 18.13
N LEU A 614 -34.01 -6.98 17.07
CA LEU A 614 -35.03 -7.24 16.05
C LEU A 614 -34.49 -7.96 14.81
N ASN A 615 -33.17 -8.17 14.77
CA ASN A 615 -32.46 -8.73 13.63
C ASN A 615 -32.75 -8.01 12.30
N GLN A 616 -32.85 -6.68 12.32
CA GLN A 616 -33.23 -5.89 11.14
C GLN A 616 -32.64 -4.47 11.16
N VAL A 617 -32.31 -3.95 9.98
CA VAL A 617 -32.08 -2.52 9.73
C VAL A 617 -33.40 -1.81 9.42
N ARG A 618 -33.72 -0.74 10.15
CA ARG A 618 -35.01 -0.04 10.02
C ARG A 618 -34.88 1.46 10.24
N GLU A 619 -35.89 2.20 9.77
CA GLU A 619 -36.07 3.64 10.04
C GLU A 619 -37.35 3.84 10.86
N ILE A 620 -37.23 4.30 12.10
CA ILE A 620 -38.33 4.44 13.07
C ILE A 620 -38.34 5.84 13.69
N SER A 621 -39.46 6.30 14.23
CA SER A 621 -39.45 7.52 15.05
C SER A 621 -38.72 7.29 16.37
N ALA A 622 -37.96 8.29 16.83
CA ALA A 622 -37.32 8.29 18.13
C ALA A 622 -38.36 8.17 19.25
N GLU A 623 -39.55 8.77 19.08
CA GLU A 623 -40.64 8.65 20.03
C GLU A 623 -41.13 7.21 20.19
N GLN A 624 -41.33 6.47 19.10
CA GLN A 624 -41.68 5.05 19.17
C GLN A 624 -40.56 4.20 19.78
N LYS A 625 -39.29 4.51 19.49
CA LYS A 625 -38.13 3.78 20.03
C LYS A 625 -37.98 3.99 21.53
N PHE A 626 -38.12 5.23 21.99
CA PHE A 626 -37.77 5.66 23.35
C PHE A 626 -38.99 5.86 24.26
N LYS A 627 -40.21 5.77 23.71
CA LYS A 627 -41.48 6.02 24.41
C LYS A 627 -41.51 7.39 25.09
N LYS A 628 -40.89 8.39 24.46
CA LYS A 628 -40.78 9.77 24.94
C LYS A 628 -40.74 10.74 23.76
N PRO A 629 -41.47 11.87 23.79
CA PRO A 629 -41.46 12.85 22.71
C PRO A 629 -40.03 13.32 22.37
N PHE A 630 -39.74 13.42 21.07
CA PHE A 630 -38.38 13.70 20.60
C PHE A 630 -37.83 15.05 21.10
N ASP A 631 -38.67 16.07 21.18
CA ASP A 631 -38.36 17.41 21.70
C ASP A 631 -38.02 17.42 23.20
N GLN A 632 -38.42 16.39 23.94
CA GLN A 632 -38.14 16.22 25.36
C GLN A 632 -36.91 15.36 25.65
N LEU A 633 -36.29 14.75 24.63
CA LEU A 633 -35.10 13.93 24.80
C LEU A 633 -33.86 14.80 25.10
N GLN A 634 -33.03 14.36 26.04
CA GLN A 634 -31.77 15.02 26.36
C GLN A 634 -30.63 14.00 26.45
N SER A 635 -29.41 14.46 26.19
CA SER A 635 -28.22 13.63 26.41
C SER A 635 -28.08 13.37 27.91
N GLY A 636 -27.91 12.11 28.28
CA GLY A 636 -27.94 11.62 29.66
C GLY A 636 -29.30 11.08 30.12
N ASP A 637 -30.35 11.19 29.30
CA ASP A 637 -31.68 10.64 29.66
C ASP A 637 -31.61 9.13 29.89
N ILE A 638 -32.23 8.68 30.99
CA ILE A 638 -32.42 7.26 31.30
C ILE A 638 -33.77 6.82 30.72
N LEU A 639 -33.72 5.98 29.69
CA LEU A 639 -34.87 5.49 28.93
C LEU A 639 -35.00 3.98 29.20
N GLU A 640 -35.92 3.63 30.09
CA GLU A 640 -36.05 2.28 30.65
C GLU A 640 -34.73 1.76 31.28
N ARG A 641 -34.01 0.90 30.55
CA ARG A 641 -32.73 0.29 30.97
C ARG A 641 -31.52 0.85 30.22
N ARG A 642 -31.71 1.88 29.40
CA ARG A 642 -30.64 2.49 28.58
C ARG A 642 -30.40 3.95 28.97
N THR A 643 -29.21 4.47 28.70
CA THR A 643 -28.92 5.91 28.76
C THR A 643 -28.62 6.42 27.36
N LEU A 644 -29.24 7.56 26.97
CA LEU A 644 -29.13 8.16 25.64
C LEU A 644 -28.05 9.24 25.59
N TYR A 645 -27.28 9.29 24.50
CA TYR A 645 -26.33 10.35 24.22
C TYR A 645 -26.38 10.77 22.74
N PHE A 646 -25.86 11.96 22.44
CA PHE A 646 -25.79 12.50 21.07
C PHE A 646 -24.35 12.85 20.68
N GLY A 647 -24.01 12.70 19.39
CA GLY A 647 -22.72 13.14 18.88
C GLY A 647 -22.67 13.31 17.36
N THR A 648 -21.60 13.93 16.86
CA THR A 648 -21.39 14.18 15.43
C THR A 648 -19.93 14.03 14.99
N PHE A 649 -19.74 13.77 13.69
CA PHE A 649 -18.45 13.75 12.99
C PHE A 649 -18.33 14.88 11.95
N PHE A 650 -19.27 15.82 11.93
CA PHE A 650 -19.27 17.00 11.06
C PHE A 650 -18.62 18.21 11.73
#